data_AF-A0ABD3QWU1-F1
#
_entry.id   AF-A0ABD3QWU1-F1
#
_cell.length_a   1.000
_cell.length_b   1.000
_cell.length_c   1.000
_cell.angle_alpha   90.00
_cell.angle_beta   90.00
_cell.angle_gamma   90.00
#
_symmetry.space_group_name_H-M   'P 1'
#
loop_
_entity.id
_entity.type
_entity.pdbx_description
1 polymer ?
#
loop_
_entity_poly.entity_id
_entity_poly.type
_entity_poly.pdbx_seq_one_letter_code
_entity_poly.pdbx_strand_id
1 'polypeptide(L)'
;MDLGDSNHHSINGSARSDPHALTQSYIEALVARVENLEKAAALDPADESDEPEHSTSPLTIQDNRTKSGLNETFKLPESTFTLLITHEFLSIPFLTGLLACALALFCLTLVLIDEADQGTVDNPFSLPAGVTAPTRITQYVGILIGVLMEEEIPTALEIIGKGMKQDRSQGGVVSMKHILFSSILRLAVGYCFLMALFMTIIQESDVIGILFDVLALEFVERIDDAVYELCKRGFFGRVLRDAARSEHTFTCNTRIREDKNFGTQLNRFIRLTYFLNLLLLLGGLTILVSRQEDGQYRCRSFSVHFGDETWDESYVELENGAREKRLLVYSHFNGIYVENGTHDGKPRYVEQNKERGEPFLSTIPAEILYCQAIESWVFRHEHIRTGHIDNGVQNECDWLLTSPETESYDLIELSNENYWSMWRGVVEKRYEIGITCNECHGPTDCNYHGSCIEQMCRCDEGFFANTKVPAPPYCVSTVAHIHPYNGILLQLIVHSYGFEASKDNETTLHIMHDLKDPEAKYVEFYGRPLYYARNMRNKPIGLMRYGFPSDEETMAATNSSVSELGHYHPQIFDDDDFFQINRATPSFQQLLTNYTFILWYSGRRWYGQLYTPKITPATFAEDEFHAFWANALSGVGYQDNETLIISEPSTEGSPEGLEFYEMRRRNIPASEAAASAYGPFGVLIPLIEAQGAGFFSCLSEVEEEGEVEE
;
A
#
# COMPACT_ATOMS: atom_id res chain seq x y z
N MET A 1 -37.64 37.81 32.79
CA MET A 1 -38.56 36.70 33.09
C MET A 1 -37.80 35.44 32.80
N ASP A 2 -37.58 34.67 33.85
CA ASP A 2 -36.77 33.46 33.95
C ASP A 2 -37.30 32.28 33.12
N LEU A 3 -36.38 31.32 32.95
CA LEU A 3 -36.51 29.85 32.84
C LEU A 3 -35.72 29.36 31.61
N GLY A 4 -34.75 28.45 31.70
CA GLY A 4 -34.22 27.67 32.80
C GLY A 4 -33.19 26.69 32.22
N ASP A 5 -31.99 26.67 32.79
CA ASP A 5 -30.89 25.78 32.39
C ASP A 5 -31.09 24.37 32.93
N SER A 6 -31.04 23.37 32.05
CA SER A 6 -30.91 21.95 32.40
C SER A 6 -29.54 21.44 31.96
N ASN A 7 -28.67 21.23 32.96
CA ASN A 7 -27.37 20.57 32.85
C ASN A 7 -27.54 19.08 32.48
N HIS A 8 -26.93 18.65 31.38
CA HIS A 8 -26.57 17.25 31.16
C HIS A 8 -25.04 17.09 31.23
N HIS A 9 -24.59 16.34 32.23
CA HIS A 9 -23.23 15.83 32.33
C HIS A 9 -23.01 14.72 31.29
N SER A 10 -22.15 14.95 30.30
CA SER A 10 -21.50 13.89 29.53
C SER A 10 -20.04 13.76 29.97
N ILE A 11 -19.74 12.69 30.71
CA ILE A 11 -18.39 12.20 30.94
C ILE A 11 -18.06 11.28 29.76
N ASN A 12 -17.14 11.71 28.89
CA ASN A 12 -16.27 10.84 28.06
C ASN A 12 -15.33 11.72 27.25
N GLY A 13 -14.21 12.12 27.86
CA GLY A 13 -13.06 12.72 27.17
C GLY A 13 -11.91 11.74 27.18
N SER A 14 -11.86 10.83 26.20
CA SER A 14 -10.64 10.11 25.86
C SER A 14 -9.81 11.03 24.98
N ALA A 15 -8.84 11.72 25.59
CA ALA A 15 -7.89 12.56 24.86
C ALA A 15 -7.02 11.66 23.98
N ARG A 16 -7.40 11.54 22.71
CA ARG A 16 -6.56 10.94 21.67
C ARG A 16 -5.36 11.90 21.50
N SER A 17 -4.20 11.47 22.00
CA SER A 17 -2.95 12.22 21.87
C SER A 17 -2.63 12.40 20.40
N ASP A 18 -2.48 13.66 19.99
CA ASP A 18 -2.11 14.04 18.63
C ASP A 18 -0.70 13.50 18.33
N PRO A 19 -0.53 12.56 17.37
CA PRO A 19 0.76 11.96 17.08
C PRO A 19 1.81 13.01 16.67
N HIS A 20 1.41 14.13 16.09
CA HIS A 20 2.32 15.24 15.76
C HIS A 20 2.96 15.90 16.99
N ALA A 21 2.24 15.97 18.13
CA ALA A 21 2.78 16.57 19.34
C ALA A 21 3.87 15.69 20.00
N LEU A 22 3.79 14.37 19.80
CA LEU A 22 4.78 13.41 20.27
C LEU A 22 6.07 13.47 19.43
N THR A 23 5.97 13.58 18.11
CA THR A 23 7.13 13.77 17.22
C THR A 23 7.82 15.11 17.48
N GLN A 24 7.06 16.19 17.65
CA GLN A 24 7.62 17.51 17.97
C GLN A 24 8.43 17.50 19.28
N SER A 25 7.87 16.90 20.34
CA SER A 25 8.53 16.73 21.64
C SER A 25 9.82 15.91 21.55
N TYR A 26 9.83 14.87 20.73
CA TYR A 26 11.01 14.03 20.53
C TYR A 26 12.14 14.77 19.78
N ILE A 27 11.79 15.54 18.75
CA ILE A 27 12.73 16.37 17.98
C ILE A 27 13.35 17.45 18.88
N GLU A 28 12.54 18.15 19.68
CA GLU A 28 13.05 19.15 20.63
C GLU A 28 14.00 18.55 21.67
N ALA A 29 13.70 17.34 22.16
CA ALA A 29 14.58 16.63 23.08
C ALA A 29 15.92 16.22 22.43
N LEU A 30 15.91 15.86 21.15
CA LEU A 30 17.10 15.48 20.39
C LEU A 30 17.99 16.70 20.10
N VAL A 31 17.40 17.81 19.65
CA VAL A 31 18.10 19.10 19.43
C VAL A 31 18.74 19.59 20.72
N ALA A 32 18.02 19.55 21.84
CA ALA A 32 18.57 19.94 23.15
C ALA A 32 19.74 19.04 23.58
N ARG A 33 19.74 17.75 23.19
CA ARG A 33 20.81 16.80 23.51
C ARG A 33 22.06 17.05 22.66
N VAL A 34 21.89 17.41 21.39
CA VAL A 34 22.99 17.81 20.49
C VAL A 34 23.63 19.11 20.96
N GLU A 35 22.85 20.13 21.31
CA GLU A 35 23.39 21.39 21.86
C GLU A 35 24.16 21.18 23.17
N ASN A 36 23.71 20.26 24.03
CA ASN A 36 24.42 19.93 25.27
C ASN A 36 25.74 19.19 25.01
N LEU A 37 25.81 18.36 23.96
CA LEU A 37 27.06 17.70 23.54
C LEU A 37 28.04 18.71 22.93
N GLU A 38 27.59 19.67 22.13
CA GLU A 38 28.44 20.76 21.63
C GLU A 38 28.97 21.63 22.77
N LYS A 39 28.13 21.98 23.76
CA LYS A 39 28.58 22.74 24.95
C LYS A 39 29.55 21.95 25.83
N ALA A 40 29.39 20.62 25.90
CA ALA A 40 30.32 19.75 26.62
C ALA A 40 31.66 19.61 25.86
N ALA A 41 31.65 19.60 24.53
CA ALA A 41 32.86 19.57 23.71
C ALA A 41 33.61 20.91 23.68
N ALA A 42 32.91 22.04 23.89
CA ALA A 42 33.50 23.37 23.98
C ALA A 42 34.15 23.70 25.33
N LEU A 43 34.00 22.83 26.34
CA LEU A 43 34.72 22.93 27.61
C LEU A 43 36.07 22.20 27.49
N ASP A 44 37.05 22.92 26.97
CA ASP A 44 38.47 22.56 27.04
C ASP A 44 38.87 22.30 28.51
N PRO A 45 39.57 21.21 28.83
CA PRO A 45 40.06 20.97 30.18
C PRO A 45 41.19 21.97 30.49
N ALA A 46 40.84 22.98 31.28
CA ALA A 46 41.82 23.83 31.94
C ALA A 46 42.71 22.99 32.87
N ASP A 47 43.98 22.92 32.49
CA ASP A 47 45.12 23.19 33.36
C ASP A 47 45.15 22.43 34.71
N GLU A 48 45.63 21.19 34.66
CA GLU A 48 46.13 20.49 35.85
C GLU A 48 47.63 20.18 35.63
N SER A 49 48.46 21.22 35.78
CA SER A 49 49.90 21.09 35.92
C SER A 49 50.33 21.46 37.34
N ASP A 50 50.51 20.47 38.20
CA ASP A 50 51.28 20.58 39.43
C ASP A 50 52.10 19.29 39.62
N GLU A 51 53.34 19.29 39.11
CA GLU A 51 54.42 18.46 39.65
C GLU A 51 55.76 19.23 39.62
N PRO A 52 56.66 18.97 40.58
CA PRO A 52 57.60 19.97 41.08
C PRO A 52 58.89 20.07 40.27
N GLU A 53 59.41 21.30 40.20
CA GLU A 53 60.71 21.68 39.66
C GLU A 53 61.86 20.83 40.24
N HIS A 54 62.55 20.08 39.36
CA HIS A 54 63.90 19.61 39.65
C HIS A 54 64.92 20.35 38.78
N SER A 55 65.67 21.23 39.46
CA SER A 55 66.81 21.97 38.93
C SER A 55 67.78 21.07 38.16
N THR A 56 68.15 21.44 36.93
CA THR A 56 69.42 21.02 36.33
C THR A 56 70.05 22.12 35.47
N SER A 57 71.34 22.30 35.72
CA SER A 57 72.31 23.24 35.17
C SER A 57 72.49 23.20 33.64
N PRO A 58 73.08 24.24 33.02
CA PRO A 58 73.29 24.28 31.58
C PRO A 58 74.47 23.38 31.20
N LEU A 59 74.19 22.29 30.47
CA LEU A 59 75.21 21.42 29.90
C LEU A 59 75.20 21.55 28.37
N THR A 60 76.31 22.07 27.88
CA THR A 60 76.74 22.19 26.49
C THR A 60 76.54 20.87 25.73
N ILE A 61 75.61 20.83 24.78
CA ILE A 61 75.42 19.67 23.88
C ILE A 61 76.35 19.85 22.68
N GLN A 62 77.43 19.07 22.68
CA GLN A 62 78.19 18.75 21.48
C GLN A 62 77.33 17.91 20.54
N ASP A 63 77.24 18.40 19.31
CA ASP A 63 76.62 17.79 18.14
C ASP A 63 77.42 16.54 17.69
N ASN A 64 77.22 15.42 18.39
CA ASN A 64 77.62 14.10 17.92
C ASN A 64 76.45 13.48 17.16
N ARG A 65 76.40 13.82 15.87
CA ARG A 65 75.45 13.34 14.88
C ARG A 65 75.73 11.87 14.50
N THR A 66 75.67 10.96 15.46
CA THR A 66 75.40 9.55 15.17
C THR A 66 73.97 9.48 14.65
N LYS A 67 73.80 9.40 13.32
CA LYS A 67 72.56 8.98 12.66
C LYS A 67 72.23 7.55 13.12
N SER A 68 71.76 7.42 14.35
CA SER A 68 71.02 6.27 14.83
C SER A 68 69.85 6.13 13.87
N GLY A 69 69.82 5.04 13.10
CA GLY A 69 68.70 4.76 12.20
C GLY A 69 67.44 4.68 13.02
N LEU A 70 66.60 5.72 12.95
CA LEU A 70 65.26 5.67 13.53
C LEU A 70 64.50 4.57 12.79
N ASN A 71 64.21 3.49 13.49
CA ASN A 71 63.23 2.51 13.05
C ASN A 71 61.88 3.20 13.17
N GLU A 72 61.22 3.47 12.04
CA GLU A 72 59.85 3.94 12.06
C GLU A 72 58.96 2.81 12.60
N THR A 73 58.28 3.07 13.71
CA THR A 73 57.28 2.18 14.29
C THR A 73 55.92 2.57 13.74
N PHE A 74 55.24 1.63 13.09
CA PHE A 74 53.86 1.82 12.67
C PHE A 74 52.92 1.16 13.69
N LYS A 75 52.04 1.96 14.30
CA LYS A 75 51.00 1.47 15.22
C LYS A 75 49.82 0.94 14.40
N LEU A 76 49.40 -0.30 14.65
CA LEU A 76 48.19 -0.86 14.04
C LEU A 76 46.92 -0.18 14.60
N PRO A 77 45.82 -0.10 13.82
CA PRO A 77 44.57 0.45 14.30
C PRO A 77 44.00 -0.40 15.44
N GLU A 78 43.31 0.23 16.39
CA GLU A 78 42.74 -0.44 17.56
C GLU A 78 41.39 -1.10 17.19
N SER A 79 41.45 -2.18 16.42
CA SER A 79 40.28 -2.93 15.92
C SER A 79 40.48 -4.43 16.08
N THR A 80 39.41 -5.22 15.96
CA THR A 80 39.50 -6.69 16.06
C THR A 80 40.38 -7.31 14.97
N PHE A 81 40.49 -6.65 13.81
CA PHE A 81 41.39 -7.05 12.72
C PHE A 81 42.86 -7.06 13.13
N THR A 82 43.25 -6.24 14.12
CA THR A 82 44.61 -6.26 14.68
C THR A 82 44.88 -7.58 15.40
N LEU A 83 43.90 -8.15 16.09
CA LEU A 83 44.04 -9.46 16.74
C LEU A 83 44.21 -10.59 15.70
N LEU A 84 43.58 -10.46 14.53
CA LEU A 84 43.76 -11.40 13.41
C LEU A 84 45.16 -11.33 12.80
N ILE A 85 45.81 -10.17 12.86
CA ILE A 85 47.15 -9.96 12.32
C ILE A 85 48.23 -10.48 13.27
N THR A 86 48.08 -10.25 14.58
CA THR A 86 49.18 -10.41 15.55
C THR A 86 49.21 -11.73 16.28
N HIS A 87 48.10 -12.47 16.35
CA HIS A 87 48.03 -13.75 17.04
C HIS A 87 47.98 -14.95 16.09
N GLU A 88 48.45 -16.11 16.59
CA GLU A 88 48.45 -17.37 15.84
C GLU A 88 47.02 -17.81 15.49
N PHE A 89 46.88 -18.50 14.35
CA PHE A 89 45.64 -19.14 13.93
C PHE A 89 45.07 -20.00 15.06
N LEU A 90 43.75 -19.92 15.27
CA LEU A 90 42.99 -20.64 16.30
C LEU A 90 43.30 -20.25 17.76
N SER A 91 44.15 -19.26 18.00
CA SER A 91 44.23 -18.65 19.33
C SER A 91 42.92 -17.95 19.70
N ILE A 92 42.64 -17.81 20.99
CA ILE A 92 41.41 -17.14 21.47
C ILE A 92 41.27 -15.71 20.88
N PRO A 93 42.31 -14.84 20.86
CA PRO A 93 42.23 -13.52 20.22
C PRO A 93 41.93 -13.56 18.73
N PHE A 94 42.54 -14.50 18.00
CA PHE A 94 42.28 -14.68 16.58
C PHE A 94 40.82 -15.09 16.34
N LEU A 95 40.31 -16.07 17.10
CA LEU A 95 38.92 -16.51 16.99
C LEU A 95 37.93 -15.40 17.35
N THR A 96 38.24 -14.56 18.34
CA THR A 96 37.40 -13.40 18.68
C THR A 96 37.34 -12.39 17.55
N GLY A 97 38.47 -12.07 16.91
CA GLY A 97 38.46 -11.17 15.75
C GLY A 97 37.73 -11.76 14.55
N LEU A 98 37.86 -13.06 14.33
CA LEU A 98 37.13 -13.75 13.27
C LEU A 98 35.62 -13.75 13.53
N LEU A 99 35.20 -13.95 14.79
CA LEU A 99 33.80 -13.91 15.19
C LEU A 99 33.20 -12.50 15.03
N ALA A 100 33.93 -11.44 15.41
CA ALA A 100 33.48 -10.07 15.23
C ALA A 100 33.27 -9.74 13.75
N CYS A 101 34.24 -10.09 12.89
CA CYS A 101 34.11 -9.93 11.44
C CYS A 101 32.94 -10.74 10.86
N ALA A 102 32.77 -12.01 11.28
CA ALA A 102 31.66 -12.84 10.84
C ALA A 102 30.30 -12.26 11.26
N LEU A 103 30.21 -11.66 12.45
CA LEU A 103 29.00 -10.99 12.92
C LEU A 103 28.67 -9.75 12.08
N ALA A 104 29.66 -8.90 11.81
CA ALA A 104 29.48 -7.72 10.96
C ALA A 104 29.03 -8.10 9.54
N LEU A 105 29.72 -9.07 8.90
CA LEU A 105 29.34 -9.57 7.58
C LEU A 105 27.94 -10.19 7.59
N PHE A 106 27.58 -10.93 8.63
CA PHE A 106 26.25 -11.52 8.76
C PHE A 106 25.16 -10.45 8.83
N CYS A 107 25.34 -9.42 9.66
CA CYS A 107 24.40 -8.29 9.74
C CYS A 107 24.24 -7.56 8.40
N LEU A 108 25.35 -7.22 7.73
CA LEU A 108 25.31 -6.56 6.42
C LEU A 108 24.67 -7.45 5.34
N THR A 109 24.92 -8.76 5.38
CA THR A 109 24.31 -9.70 4.44
C THR A 109 22.81 -9.84 4.70
N LEU A 110 22.36 -9.83 5.95
CA LEU A 110 20.93 -9.84 6.27
C LEU A 110 20.23 -8.59 5.73
N VAL A 111 20.84 -7.41 5.90
CA VAL A 111 20.30 -6.17 5.30
C VAL A 111 20.21 -6.33 3.78
N LEU A 112 21.28 -6.78 3.12
CA LEU A 112 21.26 -6.98 1.67
C LEU A 112 20.23 -8.00 1.19
N ILE A 113 19.96 -9.06 1.96
CA ILE A 113 18.92 -10.05 1.64
C ILE A 113 17.53 -9.42 1.80
N ASP A 114 17.29 -8.74 2.92
CA ASP A 114 16.02 -8.09 3.19
C ASP A 114 15.67 -7.06 2.09
N GLU A 115 16.65 -6.22 1.73
CA GLU A 115 16.55 -5.24 0.66
C GLU A 115 16.35 -5.87 -0.73
N ALA A 116 16.97 -7.04 -0.98
CA ALA A 116 16.81 -7.74 -2.25
C ALA A 116 15.47 -8.50 -2.35
N ASP A 117 14.94 -8.98 -1.23
CA ASP A 117 13.69 -9.76 -1.17
C ASP A 117 12.45 -8.88 -1.35
N GLN A 118 12.56 -7.56 -1.15
CA GLN A 118 11.50 -6.59 -1.48
C GLN A 118 11.33 -6.40 -3.00
N GLY A 119 12.32 -6.80 -3.80
CA GLY A 119 12.34 -6.60 -5.23
C GLY A 119 11.34 -7.46 -6.01
N THR A 120 10.97 -6.96 -7.19
CA THR A 120 10.12 -7.66 -8.15
C THR A 120 10.86 -7.98 -9.45
N VAL A 121 10.30 -8.80 -10.35
CA VAL A 121 11.02 -9.21 -11.59
C VAL A 121 11.39 -8.03 -12.47
N ASP A 122 10.52 -7.01 -12.55
CA ASP A 122 10.75 -5.80 -13.36
C ASP A 122 11.44 -4.70 -12.55
N ASN A 123 11.33 -4.77 -11.22
CA ASN A 123 11.95 -3.85 -10.28
C ASN A 123 12.69 -4.62 -9.19
N PRO A 124 13.84 -5.28 -9.50
CA PRO A 124 14.51 -6.22 -8.61
C PRO A 124 15.08 -5.60 -7.33
N PHE A 125 15.03 -4.28 -7.22
CA PHE A 125 15.50 -3.52 -6.08
C PHE A 125 14.38 -2.69 -5.46
N SER A 126 13.10 -2.97 -5.75
CA SER A 126 11.94 -2.26 -5.19
C SER A 126 12.08 -0.73 -5.25
N LEU A 127 12.65 -0.20 -6.34
CA LEU A 127 12.91 1.22 -6.47
C LEU A 127 11.58 1.99 -6.56
N PRO A 128 11.40 3.08 -5.79
CA PRO A 128 10.19 3.88 -5.85
C PRO A 128 10.01 4.50 -7.24
N ALA A 129 8.75 4.57 -7.68
CA ALA A 129 8.32 5.02 -9.01
C ALA A 129 8.61 6.50 -9.32
N GLY A 130 8.94 7.27 -8.28
CA GLY A 130 9.38 8.65 -8.36
C GLY A 130 9.77 9.12 -6.97
N VAL A 131 10.83 9.92 -6.90
CA VAL A 131 11.33 10.48 -5.64
C VAL A 131 11.32 12.00 -5.73
N THR A 132 10.89 12.64 -4.64
CA THR A 132 10.83 14.11 -4.58
C THR A 132 12.21 14.73 -4.77
N ALA A 133 12.29 15.98 -5.22
CA ALA A 133 13.57 16.66 -5.36
C ALA A 133 14.39 16.70 -4.04
N PRO A 134 13.78 16.96 -2.86
CA PRO A 134 14.48 16.84 -1.58
C PRO A 134 15.03 15.43 -1.31
N THR A 135 14.23 14.37 -1.49
CA THR A 135 14.68 12.99 -1.30
C THR A 135 15.90 12.70 -2.18
N ARG A 136 15.86 13.07 -3.46
CA ARG A 136 17.00 12.88 -4.38
C ARG A 136 18.27 13.56 -3.89
N ILE A 137 18.18 14.83 -3.47
CA ILE A 137 19.33 15.55 -2.93
C ILE A 137 19.89 14.80 -1.72
N THR A 138 19.01 14.36 -0.82
CA THR A 138 19.40 13.56 0.36
C THR A 138 20.05 12.25 -0.03
N GLN A 139 19.57 11.54 -1.06
CA GLN A 139 20.22 10.30 -1.54
C GLN A 139 21.66 10.56 -2.00
N TYR A 140 21.90 11.62 -2.78
CA TYR A 140 23.26 12.00 -3.21
C TYR A 140 24.16 12.37 -2.02
N VAL A 141 23.63 13.13 -1.06
CA VAL A 141 24.35 13.52 0.14
C VAL A 141 24.61 12.31 1.04
N GLY A 142 23.66 11.38 1.16
CA GLY A 142 23.77 10.14 1.91
C GLY A 142 24.86 9.24 1.38
N ILE A 143 24.97 9.07 0.06
CA ILE A 143 26.08 8.34 -0.56
C ILE A 143 27.41 9.03 -0.26
N LEU A 144 27.49 10.36 -0.37
CA LEU A 144 28.71 11.10 -0.07
C LEU A 144 29.14 10.92 1.39
N ILE A 145 28.20 11.04 2.32
CA ILE A 145 28.43 10.88 3.76
C ILE A 145 28.85 9.43 4.06
N GLY A 146 28.11 8.43 3.57
CA GLY A 146 28.44 7.04 3.85
C GLY A 146 29.79 6.61 3.25
N VAL A 147 30.14 7.10 2.06
CA VAL A 147 31.50 6.88 1.51
C VAL A 147 32.57 7.59 2.36
N LEU A 148 32.30 8.79 2.91
CA LEU A 148 33.20 9.50 3.84
C LEU A 148 33.37 8.79 5.19
N MET A 149 32.36 8.05 5.63
CA MET A 149 32.37 7.31 6.89
C MET A 149 33.08 5.96 6.77
N GLU A 150 33.16 5.40 5.57
CA GLU A 150 33.81 4.12 5.29
C GLU A 150 35.35 4.20 5.54
N GLU A 151 35.80 3.59 6.65
CA GLU A 151 37.22 3.58 7.06
C GLU A 151 37.92 2.24 6.76
N GLU A 152 37.17 1.17 6.50
CA GLU A 152 37.70 -0.19 6.39
C GLU A 152 38.54 -0.38 5.12
N ILE A 153 38.06 0.09 3.96
CA ILE A 153 38.77 -0.01 2.68
C ILE A 153 40.15 0.68 2.68
N PRO A 154 40.28 1.98 3.00
CA PRO A 154 41.58 2.66 2.98
C PRO A 154 42.55 2.04 3.99
N THR A 155 42.08 1.70 5.18
CA THR A 155 42.88 1.07 6.24
C THR A 155 43.42 -0.28 5.79
N ALA A 156 42.59 -1.11 5.15
CA ALA A 156 43.02 -2.41 4.63
C ALA A 156 44.11 -2.28 3.56
N LEU A 157 43.94 -1.36 2.60
CA LEU A 157 44.93 -1.11 1.54
C LEU A 157 46.26 -0.55 2.08
N GLU A 158 46.19 0.32 3.10
CA GLU A 158 47.38 0.85 3.76
C GLU A 158 48.17 -0.27 4.48
N ILE A 159 47.46 -1.15 5.19
CA ILE A 159 48.05 -2.31 5.87
C ILE A 159 48.70 -3.26 4.87
N ILE A 160 48.04 -3.58 3.74
CA ILE A 160 48.62 -4.42 2.67
C ILE A 160 49.92 -3.80 2.16
N GLY A 161 49.91 -2.51 1.82
CA GLY A 161 51.10 -1.86 1.28
C GLY A 161 52.26 -1.77 2.27
N LYS A 162 51.97 -1.67 3.58
CA LYS A 162 53.01 -1.77 4.64
C LYS A 162 53.50 -3.20 4.82
N GLY A 163 52.62 -4.19 4.77
CA GLY A 163 53.00 -5.61 4.81
C GLY A 163 53.92 -6.01 3.66
N MET A 164 53.61 -5.55 2.43
CA MET A 164 54.47 -5.79 1.26
C MET A 164 55.88 -5.20 1.41
N LYS A 165 56.01 -4.04 2.07
CA LYS A 165 57.32 -3.45 2.38
C LYS A 165 58.09 -4.32 3.38
N GLN A 166 57.41 -4.86 4.39
CA GLN A 166 58.01 -5.69 5.42
C GLN A 166 58.52 -7.02 4.86
N ASP A 167 57.74 -7.71 4.02
CA ASP A 167 58.12 -8.99 3.41
C ASP A 167 59.41 -8.86 2.57
N ARG A 168 59.53 -7.74 1.84
CA ARG A 168 60.73 -7.42 1.05
C ARG A 168 61.98 -7.20 1.92
N SER A 169 61.82 -6.93 3.22
CA SER A 169 62.92 -6.67 4.15
C SER A 169 63.56 -7.90 4.79
N GLN A 170 63.15 -9.11 4.40
CA GLN A 170 63.75 -10.41 4.79
C GLN A 170 63.89 -10.68 6.30
N GLY A 171 63.11 -10.01 7.15
CA GLY A 171 63.18 -10.18 8.61
C GLY A 171 61.87 -9.98 9.36
N GLY A 172 60.73 -10.15 8.69
CA GLY A 172 59.42 -9.91 9.30
C GLY A 172 59.08 -10.91 10.40
N VAL A 173 58.79 -10.40 11.61
CA VAL A 173 58.27 -11.20 12.74
C VAL A 173 56.85 -11.71 12.48
N VAL A 174 56.09 -10.99 11.65
CA VAL A 174 54.70 -11.33 11.32
C VAL A 174 54.64 -11.89 9.90
N SER A 175 53.94 -13.03 9.76
CA SER A 175 53.75 -13.68 8.47
C SER A 175 52.81 -12.84 7.59
N MET A 176 53.27 -12.53 6.36
CA MET A 176 52.51 -11.80 5.35
C MET A 176 51.13 -12.43 5.06
N LYS A 177 50.98 -13.74 5.31
CA LYS A 177 49.70 -14.45 5.16
C LYS A 177 48.63 -13.92 6.12
N HIS A 178 48.97 -13.59 7.37
CA HIS A 178 48.01 -13.04 8.34
C HIS A 178 47.60 -11.62 7.97
N ILE A 179 48.57 -10.80 7.57
CA ILE A 179 48.33 -9.42 7.11
C ILE A 179 47.37 -9.46 5.91
N LEU A 180 47.69 -10.25 4.88
CA LEU A 180 46.87 -10.34 3.69
C LEU A 180 45.46 -10.89 4.00
N PHE A 181 45.35 -11.93 4.83
CA PHE A 181 44.07 -12.50 5.22
C PHE A 181 43.17 -11.49 5.94
N SER A 182 43.70 -10.83 6.98
CA SER A 182 42.96 -9.82 7.74
C SER A 182 42.55 -8.65 6.85
N SER A 183 43.44 -8.16 5.97
CA SER A 183 43.11 -7.08 5.04
C SER A 183 42.06 -7.47 3.99
N ILE A 184 42.05 -8.72 3.51
CA ILE A 184 40.99 -9.20 2.58
C ILE A 184 39.63 -9.22 3.29
N LEU A 185 39.57 -9.70 4.54
CA LEU A 185 38.34 -9.67 5.32
C LEU A 185 37.86 -8.24 5.56
N ARG A 186 38.78 -7.33 5.89
CA ARG A 186 38.49 -5.90 6.09
C ARG A 186 37.92 -5.26 4.82
N LEU A 187 38.53 -5.54 3.66
CA LEU A 187 38.00 -5.11 2.37
C LEU A 187 36.61 -5.70 2.08
N ALA A 188 36.37 -6.97 2.42
CA ALA A 188 35.09 -7.61 2.20
C ALA A 188 33.98 -6.96 3.04
N VAL A 189 34.26 -6.61 4.31
CA VAL A 189 33.33 -5.86 5.17
C VAL A 189 33.00 -4.50 4.56
N GLY A 190 34.03 -3.70 4.20
CA GLY A 190 33.83 -2.37 3.64
C GLY A 190 33.06 -2.35 2.32
N TYR A 191 33.34 -3.28 1.40
CA TYR A 191 32.55 -3.37 0.15
C TYR A 191 31.13 -3.89 0.38
N CYS A 192 30.92 -4.77 1.37
CA CYS A 192 29.57 -5.21 1.75
C CYS A 192 28.76 -4.04 2.35
N PHE A 193 29.41 -3.22 3.18
CA PHE A 193 28.82 -1.98 3.72
C PHE A 193 28.44 -1.01 2.61
N LEU A 194 29.35 -0.69 1.68
CA LEU A 194 29.06 0.21 0.57
C LEU A 194 27.91 -0.30 -0.32
N MET A 195 27.81 -1.61 -0.51
CA MET A 195 26.71 -2.21 -1.26
C MET A 195 25.38 -2.12 -0.51
N ALA A 196 25.38 -2.41 0.80
CA ALA A 196 24.20 -2.28 1.65
C ALA A 196 23.72 -0.83 1.70
N LEU A 197 24.64 0.12 1.93
CA LEU A 197 24.38 1.56 1.91
C LEU A 197 23.77 2.01 0.58
N PHE A 198 24.31 1.54 -0.54
CA PHE A 198 23.77 1.92 -1.84
C PHE A 198 22.34 1.40 -2.01
N MET A 199 22.08 0.15 -1.63
CA MET A 199 20.76 -0.49 -1.71
C MET A 199 19.72 0.22 -0.83
N THR A 200 20.03 0.48 0.44
CA THR A 200 19.06 1.13 1.34
C THR A 200 18.73 2.56 0.87
N ILE A 201 19.74 3.32 0.45
CA ILE A 201 19.54 4.71 -0.03
C ILE A 201 18.65 4.79 -1.27
N ILE A 202 18.78 3.85 -2.22
CA ILE A 202 18.01 3.91 -3.48
C ILE A 202 16.55 3.45 -3.31
N GLN A 203 16.26 2.64 -2.30
CA GLN A 203 14.91 2.14 -2.02
C GLN A 203 14.07 3.14 -1.22
N GLU A 204 14.70 3.92 -0.37
CA GLU A 204 14.00 4.82 0.52
C GLU A 204 13.39 6.04 -0.21
N SER A 205 12.11 6.30 0.05
CA SER A 205 11.36 7.44 -0.51
C SER A 205 11.38 8.68 0.39
N ASP A 206 11.66 8.52 1.70
CA ASP A 206 11.68 9.60 2.66
C ASP A 206 13.10 10.07 3.04
N VAL A 207 13.24 11.37 3.28
CA VAL A 207 14.50 12.01 3.69
C VAL A 207 14.95 11.49 5.05
N ILE A 208 14.03 11.29 5.98
CA ILE A 208 14.35 10.86 7.35
C ILE A 208 14.77 9.39 7.36
N GLY A 209 14.09 8.53 6.59
CA GLY A 209 14.46 7.14 6.39
C GLY A 209 15.93 7.01 5.94
N ILE A 210 16.32 7.76 4.90
CA ILE A 210 17.69 7.71 4.35
C ILE A 210 18.74 8.00 5.42
N LEU A 211 18.50 9.02 6.25
CA LEU A 211 19.44 9.41 7.30
C LEU A 211 19.51 8.36 8.42
N PHE A 212 18.38 7.74 8.77
CA PHE A 212 18.37 6.68 9.77
C PHE A 212 19.07 5.41 9.28
N ASP A 213 18.92 5.05 8.02
CA ASP A 213 19.58 3.86 7.46
C ASP A 213 21.08 4.04 7.38
N VAL A 214 21.57 5.23 6.99
CA VAL A 214 23.00 5.55 7.01
C VAL A 214 23.57 5.41 8.44
N LEU A 215 22.85 5.91 9.45
CA LEU A 215 23.27 5.79 10.86
C LEU A 215 23.21 4.34 11.37
N ALA A 216 22.21 3.57 10.95
CA ALA A 216 22.07 2.17 11.32
C ALA A 216 23.21 1.33 10.74
N LEU A 217 23.59 1.58 9.49
CA LEU A 217 24.73 0.91 8.85
C LEU A 217 26.05 1.31 9.51
N GLU A 218 26.25 2.59 9.88
CA GLU A 218 27.43 3.04 10.64
C GLU A 218 27.59 2.26 11.95
N PHE A 219 26.47 1.99 12.64
CA PHE A 219 26.50 1.21 13.87
C PHE A 219 27.01 -0.22 13.63
N VAL A 220 26.61 -0.85 12.51
CA VAL A 220 27.05 -2.21 12.14
C VAL A 220 28.55 -2.24 11.85
N GLU A 221 29.08 -1.22 11.16
CA GLU A 221 30.52 -1.08 10.90
C GLU A 221 31.32 -0.99 12.21
N ARG A 222 30.81 -0.27 13.22
CA ARG A 222 31.48 -0.08 14.53
C ARG A 222 31.41 -1.26 15.49
N ILE A 223 30.77 -2.37 15.12
CA ILE A 223 30.65 -3.55 16.00
C ILE A 223 32.04 -4.09 16.37
N ASP A 224 32.97 -4.11 15.43
CA ASP A 224 34.27 -4.72 15.63
C ASP A 224 35.15 -3.88 16.58
N ASP A 225 35.12 -2.55 16.46
CA ASP A 225 35.74 -1.61 17.40
C ASP A 225 35.13 -1.72 18.80
N ALA A 226 33.79 -1.84 18.89
CA ALA A 226 33.12 -2.05 20.16
C ALA A 226 33.56 -3.36 20.84
N VAL A 227 33.67 -4.45 20.07
CA VAL A 227 34.20 -5.73 20.57
C VAL A 227 35.64 -5.60 21.02
N TYR A 228 36.49 -4.90 20.26
CA TYR A 228 37.88 -4.65 20.62
C TYR A 228 38.00 -3.88 21.95
N GLU A 229 37.22 -2.81 22.13
CA GLU A 229 37.19 -2.04 23.36
C GLU A 229 36.68 -2.86 24.55
N LEU A 230 35.70 -3.74 24.34
CA LEU A 230 35.25 -4.69 25.37
C LEU A 230 36.34 -5.70 25.74
N CYS A 231 37.12 -6.20 24.77
CA CYS A 231 38.30 -7.02 25.02
C CYS A 231 39.33 -6.25 25.86
N LYS A 232 39.66 -5.00 25.50
CA LYS A 232 40.61 -4.13 26.20
C LYS A 232 40.21 -3.79 27.64
N ARG A 233 38.91 -3.69 27.91
CA ARG A 233 38.33 -3.55 29.26
C ARG A 233 38.34 -4.87 30.05
N GLY A 234 38.40 -6.01 29.36
CA GLY A 234 38.55 -7.34 29.94
C GLY A 234 37.25 -8.09 30.19
N PHE A 235 36.15 -7.69 29.54
CA PHE A 235 34.86 -8.38 29.65
C PHE A 235 34.93 -9.85 29.19
N PHE A 236 35.74 -10.13 28.17
CA PHE A 236 35.92 -11.47 27.62
C PHE A 236 37.08 -12.27 28.26
N GLY A 237 37.60 -11.80 29.40
CA GLY A 237 38.65 -12.49 30.16
C GLY A 237 40.06 -11.91 30.00
N ARG A 238 40.99 -12.40 30.83
CA ARG A 238 42.34 -11.84 30.96
C ARG A 238 43.18 -12.03 29.69
N VAL A 239 43.07 -13.18 29.02
CA VAL A 239 43.84 -13.49 27.80
C VAL A 239 43.55 -12.47 26.69
N LEU A 240 42.26 -12.16 26.45
CA LEU A 240 41.85 -11.18 25.44
C LEU A 240 42.20 -9.75 25.84
N ARG A 241 42.13 -9.44 27.14
CA ARG A 241 42.55 -8.14 27.67
C ARG A 241 44.04 -7.90 27.43
N ASP A 242 44.85 -8.89 27.73
CA ASP A 242 46.30 -8.80 27.60
C ASP A 242 46.70 -8.72 26.12
N ALA A 243 46.00 -9.47 25.25
CA ALA A 243 46.14 -9.38 23.79
C ALA A 243 45.69 -8.02 23.21
N ALA A 244 44.61 -7.42 23.71
CA ALA A 244 44.14 -6.11 23.24
C ALA A 244 44.99 -4.95 23.77
N ARG A 245 45.65 -5.12 24.93
CA ARG A 245 46.53 -4.11 25.52
C ARG A 245 47.96 -4.15 25.02
N SER A 246 48.42 -5.24 24.41
CA SER A 246 49.78 -5.30 23.89
C SER A 246 49.95 -4.27 22.78
N GLU A 247 51.05 -3.50 22.83
CA GLU A 247 51.38 -2.54 21.78
C GLU A 247 51.68 -3.27 20.47
N HIS A 248 50.71 -3.25 19.56
CA HIS A 248 50.82 -3.84 18.24
C HIS A 248 51.54 -2.87 17.30
N THR A 249 52.87 -2.87 17.35
CA THR A 249 53.71 -2.04 16.47
C THR A 249 54.52 -2.88 15.49
N PHE A 250 54.54 -2.43 14.23
CA PHE A 250 55.45 -2.94 13.21
C PHE A 250 56.70 -2.09 13.19
N THR A 251 57.85 -2.70 13.52
CA THR A 251 59.16 -2.06 13.29
C THR A 251 59.58 -2.34 11.85
N CYS A 252 59.59 -1.31 11.01
CA CYS A 252 60.14 -1.44 9.66
C CYS A 252 61.62 -1.05 9.69
N ASN A 253 62.51 -1.97 9.33
CA ASN A 253 63.94 -1.67 9.27
C ASN A 253 64.23 -0.80 8.04
N THR A 254 64.37 0.51 8.25
CA THR A 254 64.54 1.55 7.21
C THR A 254 65.88 1.47 6.45
N ARG A 255 66.74 0.48 6.73
CA ARG A 255 68.04 0.33 6.08
C ARG A 255 67.97 -0.04 4.60
N ILE A 256 66.85 -0.59 4.13
CA ILE A 256 66.66 -0.84 2.70
C ILE A 256 66.28 0.49 2.07
N ARG A 257 67.26 1.08 1.35
CA ARG A 257 67.16 2.32 0.58
C ARG A 257 65.75 2.45 0.00
N GLU A 258 64.93 3.24 0.69
CA GLU A 258 63.50 3.34 0.42
C GLU A 258 63.31 3.80 -1.03
N ASP A 259 62.61 2.99 -1.81
CA ASP A 259 61.92 3.50 -2.98
C ASP A 259 60.81 4.42 -2.46
N LYS A 260 61.15 5.69 -2.15
CA LYS A 260 60.20 6.75 -1.79
C LYS A 260 59.01 6.80 -2.75
N ASN A 261 59.25 6.39 -4.00
CA ASN A 261 58.27 6.24 -5.04
C ASN A 261 57.12 5.28 -4.67
N PHE A 262 57.40 4.16 -3.97
CA PHE A 262 56.37 3.16 -3.66
C PHE A 262 55.33 3.67 -2.65
N GLY A 263 55.74 4.36 -1.59
CA GLY A 263 54.81 4.94 -0.61
C GLY A 263 53.92 6.01 -1.26
N THR A 264 54.50 6.86 -2.10
CA THR A 264 53.73 7.86 -2.86
C THR A 264 52.78 7.21 -3.87
N GLN A 265 53.19 6.11 -4.53
CA GLN A 265 52.34 5.35 -5.45
C GLN A 265 51.16 4.69 -4.72
N LEU A 266 51.38 4.07 -3.57
CA LEU A 266 50.33 3.44 -2.77
C LEU A 266 49.30 4.48 -2.29
N ASN A 267 49.75 5.60 -1.72
CA ASN A 267 48.82 6.65 -1.28
C ASN A 267 48.00 7.23 -2.45
N ARG A 268 48.60 7.33 -3.65
CA ARG A 268 47.86 7.69 -4.87
C ARG A 268 46.86 6.61 -5.27
N PHE A 269 47.21 5.35 -5.15
CA PHE A 269 46.32 4.23 -5.43
C PHE A 269 45.13 4.20 -4.48
N ILE A 270 45.34 4.34 -3.16
CA ILE A 270 44.27 4.38 -2.17
C ILE A 270 43.29 5.52 -2.47
N ARG A 271 43.82 6.73 -2.71
CA ARG A 271 43.00 7.90 -3.10
C ARG A 271 42.23 7.67 -4.40
N LEU A 272 42.85 7.01 -5.38
CA LEU A 272 42.20 6.68 -6.64
C LEU A 272 41.07 5.66 -6.45
N THR A 273 41.30 4.59 -5.69
CA THR A 273 40.27 3.58 -5.39
C THR A 273 39.07 4.20 -4.69
N TYR A 274 39.33 5.04 -3.69
CA TYR A 274 38.28 5.74 -2.96
C TYR A 274 37.46 6.68 -3.86
N PHE A 275 38.14 7.49 -4.69
CA PHE A 275 37.48 8.35 -5.66
C PHE A 275 36.69 7.56 -6.72
N LEU A 276 37.21 6.40 -7.14
CA LEU A 276 36.53 5.52 -8.10
C LEU A 276 35.26 4.91 -7.51
N ASN A 277 35.28 4.48 -6.25
CA ASN A 277 34.09 3.96 -5.57
C ASN A 277 33.01 5.04 -5.46
N LEU A 278 33.39 6.27 -5.07
CA LEU A 278 32.45 7.40 -5.03
C LEU A 278 31.84 7.68 -6.41
N LEU A 279 32.66 7.73 -7.47
CA LEU A 279 32.17 7.95 -8.83
C LEU A 279 31.24 6.83 -9.32
N LEU A 280 31.54 5.58 -8.95
CA LEU A 280 30.72 4.43 -9.32
C LEU A 280 29.34 4.49 -8.66
N LEU A 281 29.28 4.78 -7.36
CA LEU A 281 28.01 4.90 -6.63
C LEU A 281 27.19 6.09 -7.10
N LEU A 282 27.81 7.26 -7.28
CA LEU A 282 27.13 8.46 -7.81
C LEU A 282 26.65 8.25 -9.25
N GLY A 283 27.45 7.57 -10.09
CA GLY A 283 27.07 7.22 -11.46
C GLY A 283 25.91 6.23 -11.49
N GLY A 284 25.92 5.22 -10.61
CA GLY A 284 24.82 4.29 -10.41
C GLY A 284 23.53 5.01 -10.02
N LEU A 285 23.59 5.85 -8.99
CA LEU A 285 22.44 6.65 -8.54
C LEU A 285 21.91 7.56 -9.65
N THR A 286 22.80 8.21 -10.43
CA THR A 286 22.39 9.07 -11.55
C THR A 286 21.60 8.30 -12.61
N ILE A 287 22.04 7.09 -12.96
CA ILE A 287 21.35 6.23 -13.92
C ILE A 287 19.97 5.81 -13.36
N LEU A 288 19.90 5.45 -12.09
CA LEU A 288 18.64 5.04 -11.44
C LEU A 288 17.65 6.20 -11.34
N VAL A 289 18.09 7.37 -10.87
CA VAL A 289 17.26 8.58 -10.79
C VAL A 289 16.70 8.96 -12.17
N SER A 290 17.50 8.86 -13.22
CA SER A 290 17.01 9.11 -14.60
C SER A 290 15.90 8.13 -14.99
N ARG A 291 16.00 6.85 -14.60
CA ARG A 291 14.96 5.85 -14.89
C ARG A 291 13.70 6.03 -14.02
N GLN A 292 13.86 6.51 -12.79
CA GLN A 292 12.75 6.90 -11.91
C GLN A 292 12.00 8.10 -12.50
N GLU A 293 12.71 9.12 -13.00
CA GLU A 293 12.10 10.26 -13.68
C GLU A 293 11.34 9.86 -14.95
N ASP A 294 11.87 8.89 -15.71
CA ASP A 294 11.18 8.32 -16.87
C ASP A 294 9.94 7.49 -16.47
N GLY A 295 9.74 7.22 -15.17
CA GLY A 295 8.64 6.43 -14.66
C GLY A 295 8.76 4.94 -14.99
N GLN A 296 9.97 4.40 -15.20
CA GLN A 296 10.14 2.99 -15.56
C GLN A 296 9.71 2.02 -14.46
N TYR A 297 9.71 2.48 -13.20
CA TYR A 297 9.41 1.68 -12.02
C TYR A 297 7.99 1.89 -11.48
N ARG A 298 7.14 2.64 -12.21
CA ARG A 298 5.76 2.89 -11.79
C ARG A 298 4.84 1.74 -12.19
N CYS A 299 3.78 1.60 -11.41
CA CYS A 299 2.68 0.73 -11.76
C CYS A 299 1.93 1.29 -12.98
N ARG A 300 1.83 0.51 -14.05
CA ARG A 300 1.12 0.83 -15.30
C ARG A 300 -0.37 0.50 -15.22
N SER A 301 -0.78 -0.34 -14.29
CA SER A 301 -2.18 -0.73 -14.10
C SER A 301 -2.51 -0.83 -12.61
N PHE A 302 -3.53 -0.10 -12.16
CA PHE A 302 -3.98 -0.16 -10.77
C PHE A 302 -5.49 -0.35 -10.67
N SER A 303 -5.94 -0.96 -9.57
CA SER A 303 -7.34 -1.07 -9.21
C SER A 303 -7.71 0.10 -8.30
N VAL A 304 -8.80 0.78 -8.64
CA VAL A 304 -9.32 1.89 -7.85
C VAL A 304 -10.62 1.48 -7.19
N HIS A 305 -10.75 1.84 -5.92
CA HIS A 305 -11.91 1.59 -5.08
C HIS A 305 -12.38 2.91 -4.45
N PHE A 306 -13.47 3.44 -4.98
CA PHE A 306 -14.23 4.55 -4.45
C PHE A 306 -15.27 4.08 -3.41
N GLY A 307 -15.50 4.94 -2.41
CA GLY A 307 -16.62 4.96 -1.48
C GLY A 307 -18.01 4.96 -2.13
N ASP A 308 -19.06 4.71 -1.35
CA ASP A 308 -20.48 4.75 -1.77
C ASP A 308 -21.05 6.17 -1.87
N GLU A 309 -20.18 7.16 -2.01
CA GLU A 309 -20.60 8.55 -2.03
C GLU A 309 -21.28 8.90 -3.34
N THR A 310 -22.18 9.87 -3.26
CA THR A 310 -23.08 10.24 -4.35
C THR A 310 -23.22 11.74 -4.50
N TRP A 311 -23.53 12.18 -5.72
CA TRP A 311 -23.78 13.57 -6.04
C TRP A 311 -25.06 13.69 -6.88
N ASP A 312 -26.14 14.11 -6.22
CA ASP A 312 -27.51 14.09 -6.77
C ASP A 312 -27.74 15.04 -7.95
N GLU A 313 -27.02 16.16 -7.98
CA GLU A 313 -27.19 17.21 -8.99
C GLU A 313 -25.97 17.38 -9.90
N SER A 314 -25.32 16.28 -10.27
CA SER A 314 -24.18 16.34 -11.17
C SER A 314 -24.60 16.74 -12.58
N TYR A 315 -23.86 17.65 -13.21
CA TYR A 315 -24.15 18.07 -14.58
C TYR A 315 -23.45 17.15 -15.57
N VAL A 316 -24.24 16.46 -16.39
CA VAL A 316 -23.75 15.60 -17.48
C VAL A 316 -24.00 16.28 -18.81
N GLU A 317 -22.96 16.40 -19.62
CA GLU A 317 -23.00 16.92 -20.98
C GLU A 317 -23.31 15.78 -21.96
N LEU A 318 -24.45 15.86 -22.63
CA LEU A 318 -24.89 14.92 -23.65
C LEU A 318 -24.13 15.16 -24.97
N GLU A 319 -24.18 14.18 -25.89
CA GLU A 319 -23.54 14.28 -27.22
C GLU A 319 -24.03 15.49 -28.05
N ASN A 320 -25.25 15.96 -27.79
CA ASN A 320 -25.81 17.15 -28.44
C ASN A 320 -25.36 18.47 -27.78
N GLY A 321 -24.48 18.41 -26.77
CA GLY A 321 -24.01 19.54 -25.96
C GLY A 321 -25.02 20.04 -24.92
N ALA A 322 -26.21 19.44 -24.82
CA ALA A 322 -27.15 19.77 -23.77
C ALA A 322 -26.64 19.23 -22.43
N ARG A 323 -26.88 19.97 -21.36
CA ARG A 323 -26.53 19.55 -20.01
C ARG A 323 -27.78 19.14 -19.25
N GLU A 324 -27.69 18.05 -18.53
CA GLU A 324 -28.75 17.59 -17.64
C GLU A 324 -28.20 17.20 -16.29
N LYS A 325 -29.04 17.35 -15.25
CA LYS A 325 -28.70 16.91 -13.91
C LYS A 325 -28.96 15.42 -13.80
N ARG A 326 -27.96 14.67 -13.33
CA ARG A 326 -28.07 13.24 -13.03
C ARG A 326 -27.48 12.94 -11.66
N LEU A 327 -27.93 11.84 -11.05
CA LEU A 327 -27.29 11.25 -9.88
C LEU A 327 -25.97 10.62 -10.30
N LEU A 328 -24.87 11.04 -9.69
CA LEU A 328 -23.56 10.40 -9.81
C LEU A 328 -23.33 9.47 -8.62
N VAL A 329 -22.90 8.23 -8.90
CA VAL A 329 -22.45 7.28 -7.86
C VAL A 329 -20.97 6.97 -8.08
N TYR A 330 -20.10 7.36 -7.14
CA TYR A 330 -18.65 7.23 -7.31
C TYR A 330 -18.16 5.78 -7.37
N SER A 331 -18.78 4.88 -6.61
CA SER A 331 -18.42 3.45 -6.62
C SER A 331 -18.64 2.76 -7.98
N HIS A 332 -19.39 3.37 -8.90
CA HIS A 332 -19.50 2.86 -10.28
C HIS A 332 -18.24 3.12 -11.12
N PHE A 333 -17.27 3.88 -10.62
CA PHE A 333 -15.96 4.03 -11.26
C PHE A 333 -14.89 3.09 -10.69
N ASN A 334 -15.29 2.16 -9.82
CA ASN A 334 -14.40 1.13 -9.31
C ASN A 334 -13.97 0.20 -10.45
N GLY A 335 -12.67 -0.05 -10.59
CA GLY A 335 -12.16 -0.91 -11.66
C GLY A 335 -10.67 -0.77 -11.90
N ILE A 336 -10.18 -1.37 -12.99
CA ILE A 336 -8.81 -1.17 -13.49
C ILE A 336 -8.73 0.18 -14.16
N TYR A 337 -7.61 0.86 -13.91
CA TYR A 337 -7.12 1.94 -14.73
C TYR A 337 -5.75 1.56 -15.29
N VAL A 338 -5.59 1.68 -16.61
CA VAL A 338 -4.32 1.39 -17.30
C VAL A 338 -3.73 2.67 -17.84
N GLU A 339 -2.41 2.78 -17.73
CA GLU A 339 -1.63 3.87 -18.29
C GLU A 339 -1.84 3.96 -19.82
N ASN A 340 -2.34 5.10 -20.28
CA ASN A 340 -2.60 5.38 -21.68
C ASN A 340 -2.18 6.81 -22.04
N GLY A 341 -0.88 6.96 -22.29
CA GLY A 341 -0.26 8.22 -22.68
C GLY A 341 0.10 9.12 -21.50
N THR A 342 0.37 10.39 -21.80
CA THR A 342 0.76 11.38 -20.79
C THR A 342 -0.11 12.63 -20.86
N HIS A 343 -0.29 13.28 -19.71
CA HIS A 343 -0.92 14.59 -19.57
C HIS A 343 -0.02 15.46 -18.68
N ASP A 344 0.30 16.67 -19.13
CA ASP A 344 1.25 17.57 -18.44
C ASP A 344 2.60 16.92 -18.08
N GLY A 345 3.08 16.00 -18.93
CA GLY A 345 4.33 15.26 -18.72
C GLY A 345 4.26 14.11 -17.70
N LYS A 346 3.10 13.88 -17.09
CA LYS A 346 2.82 12.78 -16.15
C LYS A 346 1.98 11.69 -16.82
N PRO A 347 1.99 10.44 -16.33
CA PRO A 347 1.16 9.38 -16.90
C PRO A 347 -0.33 9.71 -16.75
N ARG A 348 -1.10 9.33 -17.76
CA ARG A 348 -2.57 9.38 -17.73
C ARG A 348 -3.08 7.96 -17.63
N TYR A 349 -3.94 7.70 -16.65
CA TYR A 349 -4.55 6.40 -16.42
C TYR A 349 -6.01 6.45 -16.83
N VAL A 350 -6.44 5.45 -17.60
CA VAL A 350 -7.75 5.42 -18.22
C VAL A 350 -8.49 4.18 -17.72
N GLU A 351 -9.72 4.36 -17.25
CA GLU A 351 -10.60 3.29 -16.82
C GLU A 351 -10.73 2.23 -17.94
N GLN A 352 -10.66 0.96 -17.58
CA GLN A 352 -10.88 -0.15 -18.51
C GLN A 352 -12.27 -0.75 -18.32
N ASN A 353 -12.77 -1.42 -19.35
CA ASN A 353 -14.00 -2.18 -19.29
C ASN A 353 -13.90 -3.19 -18.15
N LYS A 354 -14.88 -3.16 -17.26
CA LYS A 354 -14.81 -3.93 -16.01
C LYS A 354 -14.91 -5.42 -16.27
N GLU A 355 -15.71 -5.83 -17.26
CA GLU A 355 -15.94 -7.24 -17.61
C GLU A 355 -14.75 -7.89 -18.29
N ARG A 356 -14.08 -7.15 -19.20
CA ARG A 356 -13.01 -7.68 -20.05
C ARG A 356 -11.61 -7.24 -19.65
N GLY A 357 -11.48 -6.15 -18.88
CA GLY A 357 -10.21 -5.47 -18.63
C GLY A 357 -9.63 -4.75 -19.86
N GLU A 358 -10.35 -4.73 -20.98
CA GLU A 358 -9.94 -4.08 -22.23
C GLU A 358 -10.42 -2.61 -22.29
N PRO A 359 -9.86 -1.77 -23.17
CA PRO A 359 -10.37 -0.41 -23.36
C PRO A 359 -11.84 -0.43 -23.79
N PHE A 360 -12.61 0.54 -23.32
CA PHE A 360 -14.00 0.71 -23.75
C PHE A 360 -14.10 0.95 -25.26
N LEU A 361 -15.05 0.27 -25.93
CA LEU A 361 -15.27 0.38 -27.37
C LEU A 361 -16.20 1.54 -27.73
N SER A 362 -17.24 1.75 -26.92
CA SER A 362 -18.28 2.76 -27.12
C SER A 362 -18.39 3.74 -25.97
N THR A 363 -18.08 3.29 -24.76
CA THR A 363 -18.22 4.11 -23.56
C THR A 363 -16.99 4.99 -23.36
N ILE A 364 -17.22 6.20 -22.86
CA ILE A 364 -16.14 7.12 -22.56
C ILE A 364 -15.62 6.77 -21.16
N PRO A 365 -14.33 6.40 -21.02
CA PRO A 365 -13.75 6.05 -19.73
C PRO A 365 -13.59 7.27 -18.82
N ALA A 366 -13.61 7.04 -17.52
CA ALA A 366 -13.02 7.98 -16.59
C ALA A 366 -11.48 7.97 -16.68
N GLU A 367 -10.85 9.07 -16.29
CA GLU A 367 -9.39 9.21 -16.31
C GLU A 367 -8.87 9.71 -14.96
N ILE A 368 -7.70 9.20 -14.55
CA ILE A 368 -6.87 9.76 -13.49
C ILE A 368 -5.61 10.32 -14.12
N LEU A 369 -5.37 11.61 -13.93
CA LEU A 369 -4.23 12.31 -14.51
C LEU A 369 -3.76 13.44 -13.61
N TYR A 370 -2.54 13.91 -13.85
CA TYR A 370 -2.00 15.03 -13.11
C TYR A 370 -2.44 16.35 -13.74
N CYS A 371 -2.94 17.29 -12.92
CA CYS A 371 -3.29 18.64 -13.36
C CYS A 371 -2.23 19.63 -12.89
N GLN A 372 -1.43 20.17 -13.82
CA GLN A 372 -0.36 21.09 -13.46
C GLN A 372 -0.85 22.40 -12.83
N ALA A 373 -2.07 22.85 -13.15
CA ALA A 373 -2.60 24.13 -12.65
C ALA A 373 -2.80 24.15 -11.12
N ILE A 374 -3.11 22.99 -10.53
CA ILE A 374 -3.34 22.83 -9.08
C ILE A 374 -2.31 21.90 -8.43
N GLU A 375 -1.30 21.46 -9.19
CA GLU A 375 -0.24 20.56 -8.73
C GLU A 375 -0.76 19.28 -8.06
N SER A 376 -1.88 18.72 -8.52
CA SER A 376 -2.52 17.54 -7.93
C SER A 376 -2.91 16.49 -8.97
N TRP A 377 -3.01 15.25 -8.53
CA TRP A 377 -3.70 14.19 -9.27
C TRP A 377 -5.20 14.40 -9.20
N VAL A 378 -5.86 14.29 -10.35
CA VAL A 378 -7.29 14.48 -10.48
C VAL A 378 -7.94 13.26 -11.11
N PHE A 379 -9.06 12.85 -10.54
CA PHE A 379 -10.00 11.94 -11.17
C PHE A 379 -11.08 12.76 -11.86
N ARG A 380 -11.32 12.50 -13.15
CA ARG A 380 -12.33 13.22 -13.94
C ARG A 380 -12.99 12.32 -14.97
N HIS A 381 -14.05 12.83 -15.57
CA HIS A 381 -14.74 12.19 -16.68
C HIS A 381 -15.12 13.24 -17.71
N GLU A 382 -14.97 12.92 -19.01
CA GLU A 382 -15.12 13.90 -20.08
C GLU A 382 -16.52 14.56 -20.11
N HIS A 383 -17.58 13.84 -19.77
CA HIS A 383 -18.94 14.38 -19.79
C HIS A 383 -19.47 14.94 -18.47
N ILE A 384 -18.72 14.88 -17.36
CA ILE A 384 -19.21 15.36 -16.06
C ILE A 384 -18.59 16.70 -15.75
N ARG A 385 -19.42 17.69 -15.40
CA ARG A 385 -18.98 19.06 -15.11
C ARG A 385 -19.35 19.42 -13.68
N THR A 386 -18.40 19.98 -12.95
CA THR A 386 -18.56 20.49 -11.58
C THR A 386 -19.19 21.89 -11.51
N GLY A 387 -19.02 22.70 -12.56
CA GLY A 387 -19.46 24.10 -12.58
C GLY A 387 -20.94 24.31 -12.87
N HIS A 388 -21.56 25.28 -12.16
CA HIS A 388 -22.93 25.72 -12.45
C HIS A 388 -22.97 26.48 -13.79
N ILE A 389 -23.96 26.15 -14.63
CA ILE A 389 -24.12 26.67 -16.00
C ILE A 389 -24.10 28.22 -16.04
N ASP A 390 -24.71 28.85 -15.04
CA ASP A 390 -24.96 30.30 -15.06
C ASP A 390 -23.73 31.17 -14.81
N ASN A 391 -22.67 30.62 -14.20
CA ASN A 391 -21.49 31.41 -13.83
C ASN A 391 -20.29 31.17 -14.75
N GLY A 392 -20.30 30.12 -15.58
CA GLY A 392 -19.20 29.80 -16.51
C GLY A 392 -17.84 29.52 -15.84
N VAL A 393 -17.76 29.48 -14.51
CA VAL A 393 -16.54 29.17 -13.77
C VAL A 393 -16.49 27.65 -13.58
N GLN A 394 -15.70 26.97 -14.42
CA GLN A 394 -15.29 25.59 -14.19
C GLN A 394 -14.18 25.57 -13.14
N ASN A 395 -14.13 24.51 -12.32
CA ASN A 395 -12.92 24.29 -11.52
C ASN A 395 -11.76 23.96 -12.48
N GLU A 396 -10.56 24.31 -12.06
CA GLU A 396 -9.35 24.03 -12.83
C GLU A 396 -9.29 22.51 -13.08
N CYS A 397 -9.16 22.11 -14.34
CA CYS A 397 -9.12 20.71 -14.79
C CYS A 397 -10.41 19.85 -14.68
N ASP A 398 -11.59 20.43 -14.38
CA ASP A 398 -12.87 19.71 -14.33
C ASP A 398 -12.84 18.45 -13.43
N TRP A 399 -12.09 18.51 -12.32
CA TRP A 399 -11.88 17.35 -11.45
C TRP A 399 -13.12 17.00 -10.63
N LEU A 400 -13.35 15.70 -10.42
CA LEU A 400 -14.37 15.13 -9.54
C LEU A 400 -13.79 14.69 -8.20
N LEU A 401 -12.56 14.14 -8.23
CA LEU A 401 -11.71 14.06 -7.04
C LEU A 401 -10.35 14.68 -7.33
N THR A 402 -9.71 15.20 -6.29
CA THR A 402 -8.33 15.69 -6.34
C THR A 402 -7.55 15.18 -5.15
N SER A 403 -6.32 14.73 -5.39
CA SER A 403 -5.33 14.49 -4.35
C SER A 403 -4.90 15.82 -3.70
N PRO A 404 -4.21 15.77 -2.55
CA PRO A 404 -3.42 16.92 -2.11
C PRO A 404 -2.39 17.31 -3.18
N GLU A 405 -1.93 18.56 -3.07
CA GLU A 405 -0.82 19.09 -3.86
C GLU A 405 0.41 18.20 -3.68
N THR A 406 1.01 17.76 -4.78
CA THR A 406 2.13 16.83 -4.79
C THR A 406 2.91 16.91 -6.08
N GLU A 407 4.22 16.71 -5.98
CA GLU A 407 5.09 16.50 -7.15
C GLU A 407 5.27 15.00 -7.47
N SER A 408 4.79 14.11 -6.59
CA SER A 408 4.99 12.66 -6.70
C SER A 408 4.36 12.10 -7.96
N TYR A 409 5.04 11.11 -8.54
CA TYR A 409 4.56 10.36 -9.70
C TYR A 409 3.72 9.14 -9.26
N ASP A 410 3.74 8.80 -7.98
CA ASP A 410 3.14 7.57 -7.47
C ASP A 410 1.75 7.83 -6.88
N LEU A 411 0.72 7.28 -7.52
CA LEU A 411 -0.66 7.35 -7.05
C LEU A 411 -0.92 6.47 -5.82
N ILE A 412 -0.12 5.42 -5.61
CA ILE A 412 -0.32 4.46 -4.53
C ILE A 412 0.06 5.10 -3.19
N GLU A 413 1.20 5.79 -3.15
CA GLU A 413 1.65 6.60 -2.01
C GLU A 413 0.56 7.58 -1.57
N LEU A 414 -0.04 8.29 -2.53
CA LEU A 414 -1.10 9.27 -2.28
C LEU A 414 -2.41 8.68 -1.76
N SER A 415 -2.67 7.41 -2.01
CA SER A 415 -3.87 6.73 -1.49
C SER A 415 -3.76 6.37 -0.02
N ASN A 416 -2.53 6.12 0.48
CA ASN A 416 -2.29 5.68 1.85
C ASN A 416 -2.15 6.84 2.84
N GLU A 417 -1.50 7.93 2.41
CA GLU A 417 -1.09 8.98 3.34
C GLU A 417 -2.14 10.09 3.47
N ASN A 418 -2.99 10.25 2.46
CA ASN A 418 -3.75 11.47 2.33
C ASN A 418 -5.19 11.28 1.88
N TYR A 419 -6.02 12.07 2.56
CA TYR A 419 -7.40 12.34 2.26
C TYR A 419 -7.54 13.10 0.94
N TRP A 420 -8.21 12.50 -0.03
CA TRP A 420 -8.59 13.17 -1.27
C TRP A 420 -9.73 14.16 -1.00
N SER A 421 -9.86 15.15 -1.86
CA SER A 421 -11.03 16.04 -1.88
C SER A 421 -11.98 15.60 -2.98
N MET A 422 -13.25 15.44 -2.66
CA MET A 422 -14.28 14.95 -3.57
C MET A 422 -15.32 16.03 -3.83
N TRP A 423 -15.82 16.11 -5.06
CA TRP A 423 -16.86 17.05 -5.45
C TRP A 423 -18.26 16.43 -5.34
N ARG A 424 -19.15 17.05 -4.56
CA ARG A 424 -20.57 16.66 -4.45
C ARG A 424 -21.52 17.83 -4.65
N GLY A 425 -21.12 18.80 -5.48
CA GLY A 425 -21.70 20.14 -5.54
C GLY A 425 -21.12 21.08 -4.48
N VAL A 426 -20.51 20.52 -3.44
CA VAL A 426 -19.58 21.15 -2.52
C VAL A 426 -18.33 20.29 -2.40
N VAL A 427 -17.19 20.90 -2.09
CA VAL A 427 -15.94 20.16 -1.89
C VAL A 427 -15.96 19.51 -0.50
N GLU A 428 -16.03 18.19 -0.48
CA GLU A 428 -15.85 17.37 0.70
C GLU A 428 -14.36 17.04 0.86
N LYS A 429 -13.75 17.50 1.95
CA LYS A 429 -12.36 17.16 2.29
C LYS A 429 -12.38 15.87 3.10
N ARG A 430 -11.39 14.99 2.90
CA ARG A 430 -11.27 13.71 3.62
C ARG A 430 -12.08 12.55 3.08
N TYR A 431 -12.02 12.41 1.77
CA TYR A 431 -12.44 11.20 1.10
C TYR A 431 -11.30 10.18 1.02
N GLU A 432 -11.60 8.93 1.38
CA GLU A 432 -10.68 7.81 1.27
C GLU A 432 -10.90 7.10 -0.07
N ILE A 433 -9.82 6.94 -0.83
CA ILE A 433 -9.79 6.18 -2.09
C ILE A 433 -8.79 5.05 -1.92
N GLY A 434 -9.20 3.82 -2.25
CA GLY A 434 -8.28 2.69 -2.29
C GLY A 434 -7.65 2.59 -3.67
N ILE A 435 -6.32 2.64 -3.77
CA ILE A 435 -5.59 2.40 -5.01
C ILE A 435 -4.58 1.27 -4.77
N THR A 436 -4.66 0.22 -5.57
CA THR A 436 -3.76 -0.95 -5.45
C THR A 436 -3.12 -1.28 -6.79
N CYS A 437 -1.83 -1.59 -6.82
CA CYS A 437 -1.17 -2.01 -8.05
C CYS A 437 -1.69 -3.39 -8.49
N ASN A 438 -1.98 -3.54 -9.79
CA ASN A 438 -2.45 -4.80 -10.37
C ASN A 438 -1.32 -5.63 -10.99
N GLU A 439 -0.10 -5.11 -11.02
CA GLU A 439 1.03 -5.84 -11.56
C GLU A 439 1.44 -6.97 -10.62
N CYS A 440 1.61 -8.16 -11.19
CA CYS A 440 2.27 -9.26 -10.53
C CYS A 440 3.69 -9.45 -11.06
N HIS A 441 4.50 -10.17 -10.31
CA HIS A 441 5.85 -10.52 -10.70
C HIS A 441 6.20 -11.98 -10.39
N GLY A 442 5.47 -12.62 -9.48
CA GLY A 442 5.62 -14.03 -9.19
C GLY A 442 4.31 -14.75 -8.88
N PRO A 443 4.34 -16.09 -8.75
CA PRO A 443 3.20 -16.86 -8.28
C PRO A 443 2.74 -16.45 -6.88
N THR A 444 3.65 -15.90 -6.05
CA THR A 444 3.38 -15.36 -4.72
C THR A 444 2.34 -14.26 -4.74
N ASP A 445 2.42 -13.37 -5.73
CA ASP A 445 1.51 -12.22 -5.88
C ASP A 445 0.12 -12.70 -6.31
N CYS A 446 0.09 -13.81 -7.05
CA CYS A 446 -1.12 -14.54 -7.39
C CYS A 446 -1.58 -15.51 -6.28
N ASN A 447 -1.10 -15.35 -5.03
CA ASN A 447 -1.42 -16.19 -3.87
C ASN A 447 -1.17 -17.70 -4.09
N TYR A 448 -0.13 -18.04 -4.85
CA TYR A 448 0.26 -19.40 -5.23
C TYR A 448 -0.84 -20.21 -5.95
N HIS A 449 -1.86 -19.54 -6.45
CA HIS A 449 -3.04 -20.12 -7.11
C HIS A 449 -3.19 -19.62 -8.56
N GLY A 450 -2.08 -19.14 -9.12
CA GLY A 450 -1.97 -18.69 -10.49
C GLY A 450 -0.53 -18.44 -10.89
N SER A 451 -0.35 -18.18 -12.18
CA SER A 451 0.92 -17.80 -12.78
C SER A 451 0.88 -16.34 -13.19
N CYS A 452 1.93 -15.59 -12.87
CA CYS A 452 2.08 -14.24 -13.37
C CYS A 452 2.52 -14.27 -14.84
N ILE A 453 1.69 -13.79 -15.76
CA ILE A 453 1.96 -13.74 -17.19
C ILE A 453 1.72 -12.31 -17.66
N GLU A 454 2.75 -11.68 -18.23
CA GLU A 454 2.68 -10.29 -18.69
C GLU A 454 2.24 -9.31 -17.58
N GLN A 455 2.78 -9.49 -16.37
CA GLN A 455 2.43 -8.72 -15.18
C GLN A 455 0.95 -8.83 -14.76
N MET A 456 0.21 -9.82 -15.27
CA MET A 456 -1.16 -10.11 -14.86
C MET A 456 -1.27 -11.53 -14.30
N CYS A 457 -2.02 -11.69 -13.20
CA CYS A 457 -2.22 -13.00 -12.61
C CYS A 457 -3.21 -13.82 -13.44
N ARG A 458 -2.71 -14.91 -14.01
CA ARG A 458 -3.52 -15.93 -14.67
C ARG A 458 -3.77 -17.06 -13.68
N CYS A 459 -4.99 -17.15 -13.16
CA CYS A 459 -5.32 -18.12 -12.14
C CYS A 459 -5.45 -19.54 -12.69
N ASP A 460 -5.08 -20.51 -11.86
CA ASP A 460 -5.19 -21.92 -12.17
C ASP A 460 -6.66 -22.39 -12.15
N GLU A 461 -6.96 -23.52 -12.78
CA GLU A 461 -8.32 -24.06 -12.81
C GLU A 461 -8.90 -24.26 -11.39
N GLY A 462 -10.13 -23.80 -11.16
CA GLY A 462 -10.78 -23.85 -9.84
C GLY A 462 -10.41 -22.71 -8.89
N PHE A 463 -9.53 -21.81 -9.32
CA PHE A 463 -9.29 -20.53 -8.70
C PHE A 463 -9.78 -19.44 -9.63
N PHE A 464 -10.46 -18.48 -9.05
CA PHE A 464 -10.88 -17.31 -9.76
C PHE A 464 -9.91 -16.22 -9.26
N ALA A 465 -9.14 -15.60 -10.17
CA ALA A 465 -9.03 -14.14 -10.04
C ALA A 465 -10.48 -13.67 -10.02
N ASN A 466 -10.88 -12.61 -9.36
CA ASN A 466 -12.22 -12.08 -9.64
C ASN A 466 -12.30 -11.82 -11.16
N THR A 467 -12.78 -12.79 -11.96
CA THR A 467 -12.10 -13.05 -13.25
C THR A 467 -12.69 -12.22 -14.37
N LYS A 468 -13.61 -11.33 -14.01
CA LYS A 468 -14.24 -10.36 -14.89
C LYS A 468 -14.58 -9.06 -14.17
N VAL A 469 -13.96 -8.81 -13.02
CA VAL A 469 -13.74 -7.46 -12.48
C VAL A 469 -12.40 -7.49 -11.79
N PRO A 470 -11.48 -6.62 -12.17
CA PRO A 470 -10.25 -6.52 -11.43
C PRO A 470 -10.48 -6.07 -10.00
N ALA A 471 -10.31 -7.02 -9.11
CA ALA A 471 -9.99 -6.79 -7.72
C ALA A 471 -8.87 -7.80 -7.40
N PRO A 472 -8.09 -7.52 -6.35
CA PRO A 472 -6.63 -7.48 -6.23
C PRO A 472 -5.83 -8.63 -6.87
N PRO A 473 -4.49 -8.48 -7.04
CA PRO A 473 -3.65 -9.39 -7.84
C PRO A 473 -3.63 -10.86 -7.39
N TYR A 474 -4.36 -11.27 -6.37
CA TYR A 474 -4.35 -12.64 -5.90
C TYR A 474 -5.50 -13.49 -6.44
N CYS A 475 -5.17 -14.73 -6.81
CA CYS A 475 -6.16 -15.74 -7.15
C CYS A 475 -6.83 -16.24 -5.86
N VAL A 476 -8.16 -16.10 -5.78
CA VAL A 476 -8.96 -16.55 -4.64
C VAL A 476 -9.57 -17.91 -4.97
N SER A 477 -9.54 -18.81 -4.00
CA SER A 477 -10.23 -20.10 -4.11
C SER A 477 -11.74 -19.87 -4.18
N THR A 478 -12.42 -20.47 -5.16
CA THR A 478 -13.89 -20.54 -5.15
C THR A 478 -14.46 -21.45 -4.07
N VAL A 479 -13.62 -22.23 -3.41
CA VAL A 479 -14.08 -23.13 -2.36
C VAL A 479 -14.14 -22.35 -1.07
N ALA A 480 -15.34 -21.87 -0.72
CA ALA A 480 -15.65 -21.50 0.66
C ALA A 480 -15.23 -22.68 1.54
N HIS A 481 -14.29 -22.46 2.46
CA HIS A 481 -13.77 -23.48 3.34
C HIS A 481 -14.89 -24.02 4.24
N ILE A 482 -15.60 -25.06 3.80
CA ILE A 482 -16.34 -25.94 4.70
C ILE A 482 -15.27 -26.77 5.42
N HIS A 483 -15.19 -26.61 6.74
CA HIS A 483 -14.27 -27.36 7.59
C HIS A 483 -14.36 -28.87 7.27
N PRO A 484 -13.24 -29.55 6.95
CA PRO A 484 -13.26 -30.97 6.68
C PRO A 484 -13.33 -31.74 7.99
N TYR A 485 -14.55 -32.04 8.46
CA TYR A 485 -14.75 -33.20 9.30
C TYR A 485 -14.96 -34.42 8.38
N ASN A 486 -13.91 -35.25 8.28
CA ASN A 486 -13.86 -36.59 7.67
C ASN A 486 -13.80 -36.70 6.13
N GLY A 487 -12.61 -36.46 5.58
CA GLY A 487 -11.90 -37.48 4.79
C GLY A 487 -12.43 -37.88 3.40
N ILE A 488 -13.30 -37.11 2.75
CA ILE A 488 -13.61 -37.29 1.32
C ILE A 488 -13.48 -35.93 0.64
N LEU A 489 -12.47 -35.79 -0.21
CA LEU A 489 -12.26 -34.62 -1.07
C LEU A 489 -13.29 -34.71 -2.22
N LEU A 490 -14.55 -34.44 -1.93
CA LEU A 490 -15.56 -34.24 -2.98
C LEU A 490 -15.28 -32.85 -3.56
N GLN A 491 -14.81 -32.82 -4.81
CA GLN A 491 -14.70 -31.61 -5.60
C GLN A 491 -16.13 -31.21 -6.00
N LEU A 492 -16.89 -30.69 -5.04
CA LEU A 492 -18.22 -30.14 -5.26
C LEU A 492 -18.02 -28.84 -6.04
N ILE A 493 -18.10 -28.95 -7.36
CA ILE A 493 -18.32 -27.80 -8.22
C ILE A 493 -19.75 -27.37 -7.92
N VAL A 494 -19.92 -26.54 -6.90
CA VAL A 494 -21.22 -25.92 -6.59
C VAL A 494 -21.49 -24.91 -7.70
N HIS A 495 -21.97 -25.39 -8.85
CA HIS A 495 -22.79 -24.56 -9.71
C HIS A 495 -24.11 -24.43 -8.96
N SER A 496 -24.26 -23.43 -8.08
CA SER A 496 -25.59 -23.10 -7.58
C SER A 496 -26.41 -22.64 -8.78
N TYR A 497 -27.35 -23.48 -9.23
CA TYR A 497 -28.20 -23.16 -10.39
C TYR A 497 -29.24 -22.07 -10.07
N GLY A 498 -29.36 -21.68 -8.80
CA GLY A 498 -30.20 -20.59 -8.36
C GLY A 498 -30.14 -20.34 -6.86
N PHE A 499 -30.84 -19.29 -6.44
CA PHE A 499 -31.02 -18.91 -5.05
C PHE A 499 -32.50 -18.88 -4.68
N GLU A 500 -32.81 -19.18 -3.43
CA GLU A 500 -34.13 -18.96 -2.86
C GLU A 500 -34.11 -17.75 -1.93
N ALA A 501 -35.19 -16.95 -1.97
CA ALA A 501 -35.39 -15.89 -1.00
C ALA A 501 -35.86 -16.51 0.33
N SER A 502 -35.22 -16.15 1.45
CA SER A 502 -35.52 -16.75 2.77
C SER A 502 -36.99 -16.64 3.22
N LYS A 503 -37.75 -15.68 2.66
CA LYS A 503 -39.16 -15.46 3.01
C LYS A 503 -40.16 -16.12 2.08
N ASP A 504 -39.73 -16.55 0.89
CA ASP A 504 -40.61 -17.06 -0.15
C ASP A 504 -39.90 -18.14 -0.95
N ASN A 505 -40.28 -19.37 -0.66
CA ASN A 505 -39.80 -20.56 -1.34
C ASN A 505 -40.38 -20.71 -2.75
N GLU A 506 -41.39 -19.92 -3.15
CA GLU A 506 -41.91 -19.93 -4.52
C GLU A 506 -41.06 -19.04 -5.45
N THR A 507 -40.30 -18.08 -4.89
CA THR A 507 -39.43 -17.20 -5.67
C THR A 507 -38.01 -17.75 -5.71
N THR A 508 -37.75 -18.54 -6.75
CA THR A 508 -36.40 -19.00 -7.10
C THR A 508 -35.76 -18.06 -8.12
N LEU A 509 -34.57 -17.55 -7.80
CA LEU A 509 -33.73 -16.80 -8.71
C LEU A 509 -32.87 -17.76 -9.53
N HIS A 510 -33.01 -17.73 -10.85
CA HIS A 510 -32.23 -18.53 -11.78
C HIS A 510 -31.11 -17.70 -12.42
N ILE A 511 -29.97 -18.31 -12.73
CA ILE A 511 -28.91 -17.66 -13.50
C ILE A 511 -29.39 -17.40 -14.94
N MET A 512 -29.16 -16.18 -15.45
CA MET A 512 -29.42 -15.85 -16.84
C MET A 512 -28.33 -16.38 -17.76
N HIS A 513 -28.64 -17.34 -18.62
CA HIS A 513 -27.71 -17.86 -19.61
C HIS A 513 -27.55 -16.89 -20.80
N ASP A 514 -26.31 -16.69 -21.27
CA ASP A 514 -26.08 -15.99 -22.54
C ASP A 514 -26.37 -16.94 -23.70
N LEU A 515 -27.33 -16.57 -24.55
CA LEU A 515 -27.74 -17.36 -25.71
C LEU A 515 -26.90 -17.04 -26.95
N LYS A 516 -26.14 -15.93 -26.94
CA LYS A 516 -25.34 -15.48 -28.07
C LYS A 516 -23.93 -16.06 -28.07
N ASP A 517 -23.36 -16.23 -26.88
CA ASP A 517 -22.04 -16.83 -26.70
C ASP A 517 -22.18 -18.19 -26.00
N PRO A 518 -22.09 -19.32 -26.74
CA PRO A 518 -22.21 -20.65 -26.15
C PRO A 518 -21.02 -21.02 -25.24
N GLU A 519 -19.92 -20.26 -25.26
CA GLU A 519 -18.80 -20.42 -24.33
C GLU A 519 -19.02 -19.65 -23.02
N ALA A 520 -19.75 -18.53 -23.07
CA ALA A 520 -20.19 -17.82 -21.87
C ALA A 520 -21.33 -18.59 -21.19
N LYS A 521 -21.04 -19.21 -20.05
CA LYS A 521 -22.05 -19.98 -19.30
C LYS A 521 -23.25 -19.12 -18.87
N TYR A 522 -23.08 -17.82 -18.69
CA TYR A 522 -24.13 -16.90 -18.23
C TYR A 522 -23.84 -15.44 -18.60
N VAL A 523 -24.90 -14.62 -18.58
CA VAL A 523 -24.82 -13.17 -18.68
C VAL A 523 -24.22 -12.64 -17.39
N GLU A 524 -23.16 -11.87 -17.52
CA GLU A 524 -22.49 -11.25 -16.39
C GLU A 524 -22.74 -9.76 -16.35
N PHE A 525 -22.69 -9.22 -15.14
CA PHE A 525 -22.67 -7.81 -14.86
C PHE A 525 -21.57 -7.56 -13.84
N TYR A 526 -20.59 -6.72 -14.17
CA TYR A 526 -19.40 -6.53 -13.32
C TYR A 526 -18.83 -7.89 -12.91
N GLY A 527 -18.61 -8.77 -13.89
CA GLY A 527 -18.02 -10.09 -13.71
C GLY A 527 -18.75 -11.05 -12.77
N ARG A 528 -20.01 -10.75 -12.43
CA ARG A 528 -20.88 -11.61 -11.62
C ARG A 528 -22.08 -12.07 -12.44
N PRO A 529 -22.60 -13.29 -12.22
CA PRO A 529 -23.82 -13.75 -12.86
C PRO A 529 -25.01 -12.84 -12.54
N LEU A 530 -25.83 -12.60 -13.56
CA LEU A 530 -27.14 -11.96 -13.42
C LEU A 530 -28.19 -13.03 -13.11
N TYR A 531 -28.99 -12.80 -12.06
CA TYR A 531 -30.05 -13.71 -11.65
C TYR A 531 -31.43 -13.14 -11.96
N TYR A 532 -32.42 -14.00 -12.16
CA TYR A 532 -33.78 -13.57 -12.46
C TYR A 532 -34.87 -14.53 -11.99
N ALA A 533 -36.05 -13.99 -11.69
CA ALA A 533 -37.29 -14.74 -11.49
C ALA A 533 -38.36 -14.24 -12.47
N ARG A 534 -38.80 -15.11 -13.39
CA ARG A 534 -39.77 -14.78 -14.46
C ARG A 534 -41.21 -15.01 -14.04
N ASN A 535 -42.13 -14.38 -14.77
CA ASN A 535 -43.56 -14.58 -14.65
C ASN A 535 -44.14 -14.23 -13.28
N MET A 536 -43.47 -13.36 -12.54
CA MET A 536 -43.94 -12.88 -11.26
C MET A 536 -45.18 -12.01 -11.46
N ARG A 537 -46.10 -12.05 -10.49
CA ARG A 537 -47.36 -11.32 -10.51
C ARG A 537 -47.61 -10.67 -9.17
N ASN A 538 -48.39 -9.60 -9.18
CA ASN A 538 -48.69 -8.79 -8.01
C ASN A 538 -47.41 -8.24 -7.34
N LYS A 539 -47.58 -7.66 -6.15
CA LYS A 539 -46.46 -7.21 -5.33
C LYS A 539 -45.60 -8.42 -4.93
N PRO A 540 -44.26 -8.39 -5.07
CA PRO A 540 -43.37 -9.49 -4.67
C PRO A 540 -43.22 -9.50 -3.15
N ILE A 541 -44.26 -9.93 -2.45
CA ILE A 541 -44.35 -9.92 -0.97
C ILE A 541 -43.15 -10.66 -0.34
N GLY A 542 -42.71 -11.75 -0.98
CA GLY A 542 -41.52 -12.52 -0.59
C GLY A 542 -40.19 -11.77 -0.66
N LEU A 543 -40.09 -10.73 -1.50
CA LEU A 543 -38.89 -9.91 -1.67
C LEU A 543 -38.96 -8.59 -0.89
N MET A 544 -39.90 -8.47 0.06
CA MET A 544 -40.15 -7.26 0.82
C MET A 544 -40.14 -7.52 2.33
N ARG A 545 -40.04 -6.46 3.16
CA ARG A 545 -40.01 -6.62 4.61
C ARG A 545 -41.31 -7.23 5.15
N TYR A 546 -42.46 -6.70 4.74
CA TYR A 546 -43.78 -7.08 5.26
C TYR A 546 -44.36 -8.28 4.52
N GLY A 547 -43.57 -9.36 4.50
CA GLY A 547 -43.88 -10.60 3.80
C GLY A 547 -44.73 -11.60 4.59
N PHE A 548 -44.91 -11.39 5.90
CA PHE A 548 -45.60 -12.35 6.74
C PHE A 548 -47.12 -12.18 6.64
N PRO A 549 -47.87 -13.22 6.23
CA PRO A 549 -49.34 -13.18 6.16
C PRO A 549 -50.02 -12.78 7.48
N SER A 550 -49.33 -12.94 8.61
CA SER A 550 -49.83 -12.58 9.94
C SER A 550 -50.03 -11.08 10.15
N ASP A 551 -49.31 -10.22 9.42
CA ASP A 551 -49.30 -8.79 9.74
C ASP A 551 -50.49 -8.05 9.11
N GLU A 552 -51.00 -8.51 7.95
CA GLU A 552 -52.24 -7.99 7.36
C GLU A 552 -53.50 -8.48 8.10
N GLU A 553 -53.54 -9.74 8.56
CA GLU A 553 -54.70 -10.26 9.30
C GLU A 553 -54.82 -9.67 10.71
N THR A 554 -53.71 -9.31 11.36
CA THR A 554 -53.75 -8.70 12.70
C THR A 554 -54.18 -7.23 12.67
N MET A 555 -53.93 -6.51 11.56
CA MET A 555 -54.38 -5.12 11.35
C MET A 555 -55.88 -5.00 11.03
N ALA A 556 -56.47 -6.02 10.40
CA ALA A 556 -57.90 -6.01 10.05
C ALA A 556 -58.84 -6.34 11.22
N ALA A 557 -58.31 -6.87 12.34
CA ALA A 557 -59.12 -7.47 13.41
C ALA A 557 -59.32 -6.60 14.67
N THR A 558 -58.64 -5.47 14.85
CA THR A 558 -58.70 -4.66 16.09
C THR A 558 -59.52 -3.38 15.94
N ASN A 559 -60.84 -3.54 15.73
CA ASN A 559 -61.86 -2.51 15.99
C ASN A 559 -62.17 -2.38 17.50
N SER A 560 -61.16 -2.27 18.35
CA SER A 560 -61.37 -2.07 19.79
C SER A 560 -60.60 -0.86 20.29
N SER A 561 -61.36 0.12 20.76
CA SER A 561 -60.92 1.27 21.55
C SER A 561 -59.93 0.86 22.64
N VAL A 562 -58.64 1.07 22.40
CA VAL A 562 -57.61 1.00 23.45
C VAL A 562 -56.75 2.24 23.37
N SER A 563 -56.82 2.94 24.49
CA SER A 563 -56.15 4.17 24.89
C SER A 563 -54.64 4.14 24.78
N GLU A 564 -54.09 5.30 24.38
CA GLU A 564 -52.87 5.95 24.89
C GLU A 564 -52.00 5.06 25.80
N LEU A 565 -51.09 4.29 25.20
CA LEU A 565 -49.85 3.92 25.86
C LEU A 565 -48.71 4.12 24.88
N GLY A 566 -48.02 5.25 25.06
CA GLY A 566 -46.85 5.63 24.30
C GLY A 566 -45.68 4.71 24.60
N HIS A 567 -45.47 3.75 23.70
CA HIS A 567 -44.16 3.26 23.34
C HIS A 567 -44.12 3.14 21.82
N TYR A 568 -43.55 4.17 21.18
CA TYR A 568 -42.63 4.14 20.03
C TYR A 568 -42.61 2.87 19.13
N HIS A 569 -43.77 2.30 18.80
CA HIS A 569 -43.89 1.34 17.73
C HIS A 569 -43.97 2.15 16.43
N PRO A 570 -43.05 1.97 15.48
CA PRO A 570 -43.05 2.72 14.24
C PRO A 570 -44.14 2.17 13.31
N GLN A 571 -45.40 2.46 13.63
CA GLN A 571 -46.54 2.41 12.69
C GLN A 571 -46.44 3.53 11.61
N ILE A 572 -45.29 4.21 11.51
CA ILE A 572 -45.06 5.35 10.59
C ILE A 572 -44.39 4.90 9.27
N PHE A 573 -44.15 3.60 9.08
CA PHE A 573 -43.64 3.07 7.80
C PHE A 573 -44.73 2.42 6.93
N ASP A 574 -46.01 2.69 7.16
CA ASP A 574 -47.09 2.28 6.24
C ASP A 574 -47.00 2.97 4.87
N ASP A 575 -46.12 3.97 4.71
CA ASP A 575 -45.80 4.58 3.43
C ASP A 575 -44.77 3.72 2.68
N ASP A 576 -45.21 2.59 2.12
CA ASP A 576 -44.56 2.01 0.94
C ASP A 576 -44.82 2.93 -0.25
N ASP A 577 -44.07 4.03 -0.26
CA ASP A 577 -44.21 5.08 -1.26
C ASP A 577 -43.97 4.54 -2.66
N PHE A 578 -43.08 3.57 -2.84
CA PHE A 578 -42.82 2.98 -4.15
C PHE A 578 -44.07 2.36 -4.77
N PHE A 579 -44.68 1.35 -4.12
CA PHE A 579 -45.86 0.72 -4.70
C PHE A 579 -47.07 1.66 -4.64
N GLN A 580 -47.19 2.51 -3.62
CA GLN A 580 -48.33 3.43 -3.51
C GLN A 580 -48.32 4.53 -4.57
N ILE A 581 -47.18 5.18 -4.80
CA ILE A 581 -47.01 6.21 -5.83
C ILE A 581 -47.29 5.60 -7.21
N ASN A 582 -46.78 4.39 -7.46
CA ASN A 582 -46.90 3.75 -8.76
C ASN A 582 -48.21 2.98 -8.95
N ARG A 583 -48.96 2.67 -7.88
CA ARG A 583 -50.26 1.98 -8.01
C ARG A 583 -51.24 2.72 -8.88
N ALA A 584 -51.15 4.05 -8.94
CA ALA A 584 -52.01 4.88 -9.77
C ALA A 584 -51.63 4.86 -11.26
N THR A 585 -50.43 4.41 -11.64
CA THR A 585 -49.98 4.44 -13.03
C THR A 585 -50.40 3.16 -13.78
N PRO A 586 -51.18 3.26 -14.88
CA PRO A 586 -51.69 2.08 -15.59
C PRO A 586 -50.60 1.12 -16.09
N SER A 587 -49.47 1.68 -16.50
CA SER A 587 -48.32 0.94 -16.99
C SER A 587 -47.59 0.16 -15.89
N PHE A 588 -47.59 0.64 -14.64
CA PHE A 588 -47.06 -0.13 -13.51
C PHE A 588 -48.04 -1.22 -13.08
N GLN A 589 -49.35 -0.93 -13.09
CA GLN A 589 -50.35 -1.99 -12.91
C GLN A 589 -50.19 -3.10 -13.96
N GLN A 590 -49.93 -2.72 -15.22
CA GLN A 590 -49.63 -3.67 -16.29
C GLN A 590 -48.34 -4.45 -16.02
N LEU A 591 -47.27 -3.79 -15.55
CA LEU A 591 -46.03 -4.46 -15.13
C LEU A 591 -46.31 -5.52 -14.06
N LEU A 592 -47.10 -5.20 -13.02
CA LEU A 592 -47.45 -6.13 -11.95
C LEU A 592 -48.35 -7.30 -12.39
N THR A 593 -48.94 -7.27 -13.59
CA THR A 593 -49.66 -8.45 -14.10
C THR A 593 -48.73 -9.57 -14.52
N ASN A 594 -47.52 -9.22 -14.96
CA ASN A 594 -46.48 -10.15 -15.37
C ASN A 594 -45.17 -9.37 -15.52
N TYR A 595 -44.19 -9.66 -14.67
CA TYR A 595 -42.85 -9.07 -14.72
C TYR A 595 -41.76 -10.12 -14.49
N THR A 596 -40.53 -9.71 -14.72
CA THR A 596 -39.33 -10.45 -14.35
C THR A 596 -38.57 -9.65 -13.31
N PHE A 597 -38.34 -10.25 -12.14
CA PHE A 597 -37.42 -9.69 -11.16
C PHE A 597 -35.99 -10.04 -11.58
N ILE A 598 -35.07 -9.09 -11.46
CA ILE A 598 -33.66 -9.28 -11.80
C ILE A 598 -32.82 -8.88 -10.60
N LEU A 599 -31.84 -9.71 -10.28
CA LEU A 599 -30.82 -9.42 -9.28
C LEU A 599 -29.45 -9.36 -9.98
N TRP A 600 -28.80 -8.21 -9.91
CA TRP A 600 -27.52 -7.98 -10.59
C TRP A 600 -26.55 -7.18 -9.71
N TYR A 601 -25.26 -7.33 -9.95
CA TYR A 601 -24.20 -6.71 -9.15
C TYR A 601 -23.68 -5.44 -9.83
N SER A 602 -23.57 -4.35 -9.09
CA SER A 602 -23.11 -3.04 -9.60
C SER A 602 -21.60 -2.81 -9.50
N GLY A 603 -20.84 -3.78 -8.99
CA GLY A 603 -19.44 -3.60 -8.62
C GLY A 603 -19.20 -3.45 -7.12
N ARG A 604 -20.24 -3.11 -6.34
CA ARG A 604 -20.16 -3.04 -4.86
C ARG A 604 -21.41 -3.53 -4.12
N ARG A 605 -22.58 -3.52 -4.77
CA ARG A 605 -23.85 -3.98 -4.17
C ARG A 605 -24.65 -4.78 -5.19
N TRP A 606 -25.52 -5.63 -4.69
CA TRP A 606 -26.54 -6.29 -5.49
C TRP A 606 -27.82 -5.45 -5.52
N TYR A 607 -28.40 -5.32 -6.70
CA TYR A 607 -29.63 -4.56 -6.95
C TYR A 607 -30.72 -5.48 -7.46
N GLY A 608 -31.87 -5.45 -6.80
CA GLY A 608 -33.07 -6.17 -7.21
C GLY A 608 -34.04 -5.25 -7.92
N GLN A 609 -34.37 -5.52 -9.19
CA GLN A 609 -35.16 -4.67 -10.06
C GLN A 609 -36.35 -5.39 -10.72
N LEU A 610 -37.41 -4.65 -11.04
CA LEU A 610 -38.62 -5.12 -11.72
C LEU A 610 -38.60 -4.75 -13.20
N TYR A 611 -38.58 -5.74 -14.09
CA TYR A 611 -38.58 -5.53 -15.54
C TYR A 611 -39.79 -6.16 -16.23
N THR A 612 -40.13 -5.66 -17.41
CA THR A 612 -41.15 -6.30 -18.25
C THR A 612 -40.76 -7.76 -18.60
N PRO A 613 -41.71 -8.66 -18.91
CA PRO A 613 -41.42 -10.08 -19.08
C PRO A 613 -40.68 -10.42 -20.39
N LYS A 614 -40.42 -9.42 -21.25
CA LYS A 614 -39.75 -9.57 -22.54
C LYS A 614 -38.25 -9.28 -22.49
N ILE A 615 -37.63 -9.31 -21.31
CA ILE A 615 -36.18 -9.15 -21.19
C ILE A 615 -35.45 -10.29 -21.90
N THR A 616 -34.37 -9.94 -22.56
CA THR A 616 -33.43 -10.89 -23.14
C THR A 616 -32.02 -10.55 -22.65
N PRO A 617 -31.04 -11.46 -22.73
CA PRO A 617 -29.64 -11.12 -22.49
C PRO A 617 -29.19 -9.86 -23.24
N ALA A 618 -29.69 -9.67 -24.46
CA ALA A 618 -29.40 -8.48 -25.27
C ALA A 618 -29.91 -7.17 -24.65
N THR A 619 -30.91 -7.22 -23.77
CA THR A 619 -31.41 -6.05 -23.02
C THR A 619 -30.36 -5.51 -22.04
N PHE A 620 -29.40 -6.35 -21.63
CA PHE A 620 -28.30 -5.96 -20.74
C PHE A 620 -26.96 -5.82 -21.48
N ALA A 621 -26.92 -6.17 -22.77
CA ALA A 621 -25.68 -6.25 -23.55
C ALA A 621 -25.23 -4.91 -24.16
N GLU A 622 -26.04 -3.85 -24.09
CA GLU A 622 -25.78 -2.60 -24.81
C GLU A 622 -25.78 -1.34 -23.93
N ASP A 623 -26.28 -1.40 -22.70
CA ASP A 623 -26.21 -0.28 -21.76
C ASP A 623 -25.16 -0.60 -20.70
N GLU A 624 -23.88 -0.37 -21.01
CA GLU A 624 -22.84 -0.37 -19.98
C GLU A 624 -23.23 0.68 -18.93
N PHE A 625 -23.66 0.23 -17.75
CA PHE A 625 -24.01 1.09 -16.63
C PHE A 625 -22.73 1.74 -16.08
N HIS A 626 -22.15 2.67 -16.81
CA HIS A 626 -21.29 3.70 -16.22
C HIS A 626 -22.14 4.54 -15.27
N ALA A 627 -21.48 5.28 -14.37
CA ALA A 627 -22.03 5.95 -13.19
C ALA A 627 -23.31 6.80 -13.34
N PHE A 628 -23.87 6.91 -14.56
CA PHE A 628 -24.95 7.80 -14.99
C PHE A 628 -26.16 7.16 -15.69
N TRP A 629 -26.25 5.84 -15.85
CA TRP A 629 -27.22 5.27 -16.81
C TRP A 629 -28.36 4.45 -16.22
N ALA A 630 -28.62 4.59 -14.93
CA ALA A 630 -29.89 4.10 -14.41
C ALA A 630 -30.83 5.28 -14.17
N ASN A 631 -31.68 5.55 -15.16
CA ASN A 631 -33.04 6.01 -14.86
C ASN A 631 -33.67 5.16 -13.73
N ALA A 632 -33.15 3.96 -13.43
CA ALA A 632 -33.58 3.11 -12.33
C ALA A 632 -33.15 3.57 -10.92
N LEU A 633 -32.36 4.64 -10.77
CA LEU A 633 -31.89 5.17 -9.48
C LEU A 633 -32.05 6.69 -9.29
N SER A 634 -32.35 7.46 -10.33
CA SER A 634 -32.30 8.94 -10.31
C SER A 634 -33.41 9.65 -9.52
N GLY A 635 -34.43 8.96 -9.01
CA GLY A 635 -35.68 9.54 -8.46
C GLY A 635 -36.51 10.43 -9.41
N VAL A 636 -36.12 10.61 -10.68
CA VAL A 636 -36.66 11.56 -11.66
C VAL A 636 -37.03 10.83 -12.96
N GLY A 637 -38.23 10.25 -13.00
CA GLY A 637 -38.81 9.72 -14.24
C GLY A 637 -39.80 8.58 -14.03
N TYR A 638 -40.54 8.22 -15.09
CA TYR A 638 -41.46 7.08 -15.05
C TYR A 638 -40.71 5.73 -14.90
N GLN A 639 -39.44 5.68 -15.31
CA GLN A 639 -38.55 4.52 -15.25
C GLN A 639 -37.79 4.39 -13.91
N ASP A 640 -37.94 5.35 -12.99
CA ASP A 640 -37.24 5.41 -11.70
C ASP A 640 -37.76 4.47 -10.63
N ASN A 641 -38.75 3.66 -11.00
CA ASN A 641 -39.48 2.83 -10.07
C ASN A 641 -39.31 1.35 -10.40
N GLU A 642 -38.09 0.94 -10.75
CA GLU A 642 -37.80 -0.46 -11.03
C GLU A 642 -36.94 -1.11 -9.92
N THR A 643 -36.03 -0.38 -9.27
CA THR A 643 -35.21 -0.92 -8.16
C THR A 643 -36.03 -1.07 -6.88
N LEU A 644 -36.08 -2.26 -6.29
CA LEU A 644 -36.86 -2.60 -5.10
C LEU A 644 -35.98 -2.83 -3.87
N ILE A 645 -34.91 -3.62 -4.04
CA ILE A 645 -34.01 -4.02 -2.95
C ILE A 645 -32.55 -3.76 -3.32
N ILE A 646 -31.72 -3.56 -2.31
CA ILE A 646 -30.28 -3.37 -2.44
C ILE A 646 -29.56 -4.14 -1.35
N SER A 647 -28.41 -4.75 -1.64
CA SER A 647 -27.58 -5.36 -0.58
C SER A 647 -26.78 -4.33 0.21
N GLU A 648 -26.24 -4.75 1.34
CA GLU A 648 -25.05 -4.11 1.91
C GLU A 648 -23.87 -4.12 0.91
N PRO A 649 -22.88 -3.23 1.09
CA PRO A 649 -21.64 -3.30 0.32
C PRO A 649 -20.99 -4.66 0.50
N SER A 650 -20.65 -5.31 -0.61
CA SER A 650 -19.93 -6.56 -0.60
C SER A 650 -18.95 -6.59 -1.76
N THR A 651 -17.82 -7.26 -1.57
CA THR A 651 -16.91 -7.66 -2.65
C THR A 651 -17.16 -9.09 -3.10
N GLU A 652 -18.02 -9.81 -2.37
CA GLU A 652 -18.36 -11.20 -2.63
C GLU A 652 -19.16 -11.32 -3.94
N GLY A 653 -18.83 -12.37 -4.71
CA GLY A 653 -19.48 -12.62 -6.00
C GLY A 653 -20.81 -13.34 -5.93
N SER A 654 -21.32 -13.59 -4.72
CA SER A 654 -22.58 -14.24 -4.46
C SER A 654 -23.50 -13.31 -3.67
N PRO A 655 -24.82 -13.28 -3.94
CA PRO A 655 -25.79 -12.64 -3.07
C PRO A 655 -26.10 -13.44 -1.80
N GLU A 656 -25.59 -14.68 -1.70
CA GLU A 656 -25.77 -15.55 -0.54
C GLU A 656 -25.15 -14.93 0.72
N GLY A 657 -25.84 -15.04 1.86
CA GLY A 657 -25.32 -14.57 3.14
C GLY A 657 -25.34 -13.05 3.31
N LEU A 658 -25.57 -12.28 2.23
CA LEU A 658 -25.59 -10.83 2.28
C LEU A 658 -26.90 -10.28 2.85
N GLU A 659 -26.79 -9.20 3.62
CA GLU A 659 -27.95 -8.46 4.07
C GLU A 659 -28.53 -7.63 2.92
N PHE A 660 -29.85 -7.76 2.73
CA PHE A 660 -30.59 -6.96 1.77
C PHE A 660 -31.56 -6.02 2.47
N TYR A 661 -31.76 -4.87 1.83
CA TYR A 661 -32.55 -3.77 2.31
C TYR A 661 -33.61 -3.42 1.26
N GLU A 662 -34.86 -3.33 1.70
CA GLU A 662 -35.95 -2.72 0.94
C GLU A 662 -35.73 -1.20 0.90
N MET A 663 -35.80 -0.62 -0.29
CA MET A 663 -35.68 0.82 -0.48
C MET A 663 -37.04 1.51 -0.35
N ARG A 664 -37.15 2.52 0.53
CA ARG A 664 -38.37 3.33 0.71
C ARG A 664 -38.07 4.83 0.72
N ARG A 665 -39.10 5.66 0.55
CA ARG A 665 -39.06 7.14 0.67
C ARG A 665 -38.05 7.81 -0.28
N ARG A 666 -37.98 7.33 -1.52
CA ARG A 666 -37.08 7.92 -2.55
C ARG A 666 -37.64 9.20 -3.17
N ASN A 667 -38.96 9.27 -3.32
CA ASN A 667 -39.61 10.27 -4.17
C ASN A 667 -40.54 11.21 -3.40
N ILE A 668 -40.56 11.13 -2.08
CA ILE A 668 -41.31 12.08 -1.26
C ILE A 668 -40.35 13.25 -1.00
N PRO A 669 -40.55 14.43 -1.63
CA PRO A 669 -39.93 15.64 -1.14
C PRO A 669 -40.52 15.87 0.24
N ALA A 670 -39.88 15.31 1.26
CA ALA A 670 -40.05 15.79 2.61
C ALA A 670 -39.81 17.30 2.51
N SER A 671 -40.71 18.10 3.08
CA SER A 671 -40.71 19.58 3.00
C SER A 671 -39.29 20.14 2.88
N GLU A 672 -39.03 21.23 2.15
CA GLU A 672 -37.67 21.74 1.81
C GLU A 672 -36.58 21.65 2.92
N ALA A 673 -36.95 21.58 4.21
CA ALA A 673 -36.08 21.32 5.35
C ALA A 673 -35.73 19.83 5.66
N ALA A 674 -36.33 18.84 5.01
CA ALA A 674 -36.22 17.41 5.32
C ALA A 674 -35.85 16.52 4.12
N ALA A 675 -35.86 17.07 2.90
CA ALA A 675 -35.38 16.38 1.69
C ALA A 675 -33.91 15.92 1.80
N SER A 676 -33.12 16.51 2.72
CA SER A 676 -31.72 16.18 2.95
C SER A 676 -31.46 15.07 3.98
N ALA A 677 -32.50 14.41 4.52
CA ALA A 677 -32.31 13.47 5.62
C ALA A 677 -31.92 12.04 5.19
N TYR A 678 -32.18 11.67 3.94
CA TYR A 678 -31.91 10.32 3.42
C TYR A 678 -30.98 10.41 2.22
N GLY A 679 -30.09 9.43 2.10
CA GLY A 679 -29.21 9.32 0.93
C GLY A 679 -29.99 8.95 -0.35
N PRO A 680 -29.28 8.73 -1.46
CA PRO A 680 -29.88 8.46 -2.79
C PRO A 680 -30.75 7.20 -2.81
N PHE A 681 -30.54 6.28 -1.87
CA PHE A 681 -31.29 5.04 -1.76
C PHE A 681 -32.55 5.16 -0.88
N GLY A 682 -32.82 6.36 -0.35
CA GLY A 682 -33.92 6.60 0.59
C GLY A 682 -33.67 5.94 1.96
N VAL A 683 -34.75 5.52 2.62
CA VAL A 683 -34.72 4.71 3.83
C VAL A 683 -34.44 3.25 3.44
N LEU A 684 -33.31 2.72 3.91
CA LEU A 684 -32.97 1.31 3.79
C LEU A 684 -33.58 0.53 4.95
N ILE A 685 -34.47 -0.39 4.63
CA ILE A 685 -35.18 -1.21 5.61
C ILE A 685 -34.68 -2.66 5.49
N PRO A 686 -34.05 -3.24 6.52
CA PRO A 686 -33.50 -4.59 6.42
C PRO A 686 -34.62 -5.60 6.13
N LEU A 687 -34.41 -6.47 5.14
CA LEU A 687 -35.36 -7.52 4.78
C LEU A 687 -35.41 -8.61 5.85
N ILE A 688 -34.29 -8.89 6.54
CA ILE A 688 -34.21 -9.85 7.65
C ILE A 688 -33.66 -9.13 8.88
N GLU A 689 -34.26 -9.38 10.05
CA GLU A 689 -33.86 -8.73 11.31
C GLU A 689 -32.64 -9.39 11.97
N ALA A 690 -32.37 -10.65 11.64
CA ALA A 690 -31.19 -11.37 12.12
C ALA A 690 -29.95 -10.95 11.32
N GLN A 691 -29.08 -10.17 11.96
CA GLN A 691 -27.81 -9.73 11.38
C GLN A 691 -26.94 -10.93 10.96
N GLY A 692 -26.40 -10.89 9.74
CA GLY A 692 -25.55 -11.94 9.18
C GLY A 692 -26.26 -13.24 8.75
N ALA A 693 -27.59 -13.30 8.76
CA ALA A 693 -28.33 -14.47 8.28
C ALA A 693 -28.35 -14.57 6.75
N GLY A 694 -28.15 -13.45 6.05
CA GLY A 694 -28.31 -13.34 4.61
C GLY A 694 -29.76 -13.42 4.14
N PHE A 695 -30.09 -12.75 3.04
CA PHE A 695 -31.45 -12.80 2.48
C PHE A 695 -31.66 -13.94 1.48
N PHE A 696 -30.63 -14.24 0.69
CA PHE A 696 -30.65 -15.34 -0.27
C PHE A 696 -29.83 -16.51 0.26
N SER A 697 -30.32 -17.73 0.02
CA SER A 697 -29.62 -18.98 0.32
C SER A 697 -29.42 -19.79 -0.95
N CYS A 698 -28.27 -20.48 -1.09
CA CYS A 698 -28.06 -21.42 -2.18
C CYS A 698 -29.12 -22.51 -2.19
N LEU A 699 -29.65 -22.82 -3.37
CA LEU A 699 -30.34 -24.08 -3.58
C LEU A 699 -29.34 -25.22 -3.45
N SER A 700 -29.44 -26.00 -2.38
CA SER A 700 -28.77 -27.30 -2.34
C SER A 700 -29.43 -28.17 -3.41
N GLU A 701 -28.65 -28.73 -4.35
CA GLU A 701 -29.15 -29.85 -5.13
C GLU A 701 -29.59 -30.91 -4.12
N VAL A 702 -30.90 -31.14 -4.03
CA VAL A 702 -31.39 -32.40 -3.51
C VAL A 702 -30.90 -33.40 -4.55
N GLU A 703 -29.81 -34.10 -4.26
CA GLU A 703 -29.47 -35.31 -5.00
C GLU A 703 -30.74 -36.15 -4.95
N GLU A 704 -31.50 -36.15 -6.04
CA GLU A 704 -32.48 -37.21 -6.25
C GLU A 704 -31.62 -38.47 -6.27
N GLU A 705 -31.57 -39.16 -5.13
CA GLU A 705 -31.17 -40.56 -5.04
C GLU A 705 -32.16 -41.33 -5.91
N GLY A 706 -31.96 -41.26 -7.23
CA GLY A 706 -32.56 -42.17 -8.17
C GLY A 706 -32.01 -43.53 -7.80
N GLU A 707 -32.84 -44.36 -7.17
CA GLU A 707 -32.66 -45.80 -7.16
C GLU A 707 -32.49 -46.23 -8.62
N VAL A 708 -31.25 -46.37 -9.06
CA VAL A 708 -30.92 -47.12 -10.27
C VAL A 708 -31.15 -48.58 -9.90
N GLU A 709 -32.38 -49.07 -10.07
CA GLU A 709 -32.66 -50.51 -10.14
C GLU A 709 -31.91 -51.09 -11.35
N GLU A 710 -30.99 -52.03 -11.07
CA GLU A 710 -30.20 -52.81 -12.05
C GLU A 710 -31.05 -53.72 -12.96
#